data_AF-A0A0C9SVD3-F1
#
_entry.id   AF-A0A0C9SVD3-F1
#
_cell.length_a   1.000
_cell.length_b   1.000
_cell.length_c   1.000
_cell.angle_alpha   90.00
_cell.angle_beta   90.00
_cell.angle_gamma   90.00
#
_symmetry.space_group_name_H-M   'P 1'
#
loop_
_entity.id
_entity.type
_entity.pdbx_description
1 polymer ?
#
loop_
_entity_poly.entity_id
_entity_poly.type
_entity_poly.pdbx_seq_one_letter_code
_entity_poly.pdbx_strand_id
1 'polypeptide(L)'
;MALAVPDSLPDIYNSIMGIELWVARTVWDMEGRITEVYSRPGDGELTWLDAKCLAVVKDFVITSPNVDYIPWFNLGRCRVQPRADGRFGLADYTLTPQRFSEKFPHSALITEPPARQTSRQAAFWLTPSEKKDFEPLHGTAFLNLGHLRQGFVDRVEPFFKELAQEVANWEKNHERDWELSAILTNTTQALGRLKYAAYTFRDLVNDFAYFSHNMLDLNARIAFVTKYNFRSHVQVGDAGPGNVARWAIGAWTAEPVHVQWLLRAGIPVWYVRTKEQFVASMSSRLRPNVQKVTEMQAPPGWVCVDAPKDHLDRDVATPIIYEGASNDTLHAFSRRPLFLGKSTIAKLADLPAKAPDVDGVYDEYTIRDVTGPPTTYSVPGDTHNSAVHRQLTAAKAAHENQSVTRWRSEVPTERSPSPPASSSWGIPSTSSHTSPSVADGLSVFDDDAASEPAASSSHGDAMDEEDRPLRRKRKSTAQRKAAKRAREADPNPPPKHVQRDKWEDPESDIIPPAAPIWAAALKMVDQSPERLEPLRPENRSYCWPDPALFATTSKKGRFLVNWLAARQAWLARLTTSAGQGNAAGSNQMWRDYLGVKHDRSLRTGTFTDRCRAQVEKTFGLSMREEGPATLYWQEAEILASRLEDFNGEKERHIMREVVWDACEHSFHFELRALDRCAAALEWEDDPVGRDRMVAAIFGGSYVVHTVPQYNIGILADDIHMRVRALEALRKVMKAWANRPYEVEHLCLKDTLADTIVAGQGGQFLERTEIAFATFYCQTFYNWFVRPPIIPHLVPIRPRSPTPPRSPTP
;
A
#
# COMPACT_ATOMS: atom_id res chain seq x y z
N MET A 1 24.97 -72.38 -56.30
CA MET A 1 24.02 -73.26 -55.59
C MET A 1 23.52 -72.51 -54.38
N ALA A 2 22.21 -72.50 -54.11
CA ALA A 2 21.64 -71.70 -53.03
C ALA A 2 21.94 -72.28 -51.65
N LEU A 3 22.08 -71.40 -50.65
CA LEU A 3 21.87 -71.74 -49.24
C LEU A 3 20.65 -70.95 -48.78
N ALA A 4 19.64 -71.67 -48.31
CA ALA A 4 18.35 -71.09 -47.96
C ALA A 4 18.42 -70.28 -46.65
N VAL A 5 17.79 -69.11 -46.65
CA VAL A 5 17.40 -68.41 -45.42
C VAL A 5 16.08 -69.05 -44.94
N PRO A 6 15.87 -69.33 -43.64
CA PRO A 6 14.63 -69.92 -43.17
C PRO A 6 13.44 -68.95 -43.26
N ASP A 7 12.33 -69.39 -43.84
CA ASP A 7 11.08 -68.63 -44.04
C ASP A 7 10.27 -68.36 -42.74
N SER A 8 10.90 -68.31 -41.56
CA SER A 8 10.22 -68.18 -40.26
C SER A 8 10.09 -66.75 -39.71
N LEU A 9 10.57 -65.75 -40.44
CA LEU A 9 10.43 -64.33 -40.06
C LEU A 9 8.96 -63.81 -40.09
N PRO A 10 8.10 -64.16 -41.07
CA PRO A 10 6.71 -63.70 -41.10
C PRO A 10 5.89 -64.19 -39.91
N ASP A 11 6.08 -65.44 -39.48
CA ASP A 11 5.33 -66.03 -38.36
C ASP A 11 5.76 -65.45 -37.02
N ILE A 12 7.05 -65.12 -36.84
CA ILE A 12 7.50 -64.40 -35.64
C ILE A 12 6.94 -62.97 -35.64
N TYR A 13 6.92 -62.28 -36.78
CA TYR A 13 6.38 -60.91 -36.86
C TYR A 13 4.85 -60.88 -36.65
N ASN A 14 4.11 -61.83 -37.22
CA ASN A 14 2.67 -61.99 -37.02
C ASN A 14 2.32 -62.50 -35.61
N SER A 15 3.17 -63.32 -34.99
CA SER A 15 3.02 -63.73 -33.59
C SER A 15 3.28 -62.56 -32.63
N ILE A 16 4.32 -61.74 -32.87
CA ILE A 16 4.59 -60.54 -32.07
C ILE A 16 3.46 -59.51 -32.24
N MET A 17 3.07 -59.17 -33.48
CA MET A 17 1.92 -58.27 -33.74
C MET A 17 0.61 -58.85 -33.19
N GLY A 18 0.42 -60.17 -33.24
CA GLY A 18 -0.72 -60.87 -32.65
C GLY A 18 -0.73 -60.80 -31.12
N ILE A 19 0.43 -60.91 -30.48
CA ILE A 19 0.61 -60.73 -29.03
C ILE A 19 0.41 -59.27 -28.63
N GLU A 20 0.92 -58.30 -29.37
CA GLU A 20 0.69 -56.87 -29.11
C GLU A 20 -0.80 -56.51 -29.26
N LEU A 21 -1.46 -56.98 -30.32
CA LEU A 21 -2.89 -56.80 -30.52
C LEU A 21 -3.74 -57.55 -29.47
N TRP A 22 -3.29 -58.71 -29.00
CA TRP A 22 -3.98 -59.46 -27.94
C TRP A 22 -3.80 -58.80 -26.57
N VAL A 23 -2.59 -58.37 -26.20
CA VAL A 23 -2.31 -57.62 -24.97
C VAL A 23 -3.05 -56.27 -24.97
N ALA A 24 -3.06 -55.56 -26.09
CA ALA A 24 -3.85 -54.33 -26.24
C ALA A 24 -5.35 -54.58 -26.02
N ARG A 25 -5.93 -55.62 -26.66
CA ARG A 25 -7.34 -56.01 -26.49
C ARG A 25 -7.70 -56.63 -25.13
N THR A 26 -6.70 -57.10 -24.37
CA THR A 26 -6.92 -57.70 -23.05
C THR A 26 -6.80 -56.65 -21.95
N VAL A 27 -5.94 -55.64 -22.12
CA VAL A 27 -5.76 -54.52 -21.16
C VAL A 27 -6.75 -53.38 -21.42
N TRP A 28 -7.19 -53.21 -22.67
CA TRP A 28 -8.09 -52.14 -23.09
C TRP A 28 -9.30 -52.71 -23.83
N ASP A 29 -10.51 -52.25 -23.49
CA ASP A 29 -11.72 -52.52 -24.26
C ASP A 29 -11.70 -51.83 -25.65
N MET A 30 -12.73 -52.07 -26.46
CA MET A 30 -12.82 -51.47 -27.81
C MET A 30 -12.94 -49.94 -27.81
N GLU A 31 -13.13 -49.31 -26.65
CA GLU A 31 -13.18 -47.85 -26.47
C GLU A 31 -11.90 -47.28 -25.82
N GLY A 32 -10.91 -48.12 -25.51
CA GLY A 32 -9.66 -47.70 -24.88
C GLY A 32 -9.78 -47.47 -23.37
N ARG A 33 -10.57 -48.27 -22.65
CA ARG A 33 -10.70 -48.26 -21.17
C ARG A 33 -10.11 -49.52 -20.54
N ILE A 34 -9.45 -49.40 -19.37
CA ILE A 34 -8.98 -50.54 -18.58
C ILE A 34 -10.14 -51.02 -17.70
N THR A 35 -10.57 -52.28 -17.87
CA THR A 35 -11.90 -52.73 -17.40
C THR A 35 -11.91 -53.59 -16.14
N GLU A 36 -10.79 -54.21 -15.70
CA GLU A 36 -10.80 -55.20 -14.60
C GLU A 36 -9.67 -55.07 -13.56
N VAL A 37 -9.81 -55.83 -12.47
CA VAL A 37 -8.78 -56.12 -11.46
C VAL A 37 -7.75 -57.07 -12.08
N TYR A 38 -6.47 -56.70 -12.09
CA TYR A 38 -5.42 -57.50 -12.76
C TYR A 38 -4.52 -58.23 -11.76
N SER A 39 -4.49 -59.56 -11.84
CA SER A 39 -3.52 -60.42 -11.16
C SER A 39 -2.68 -61.24 -12.14
N ARG A 40 -1.41 -61.49 -11.78
CA ARG A 40 -0.52 -62.43 -12.48
C ARG A 40 -1.06 -63.86 -12.26
N PRO A 41 -1.30 -64.65 -13.32
CA PRO A 41 -1.64 -66.07 -13.18
C PRO A 41 -0.53 -66.80 -12.45
N GLY A 42 -0.86 -67.39 -11.29
CA GLY A 42 0.09 -68.07 -10.40
C GLY A 42 0.44 -67.29 -9.12
N ASP A 43 0.17 -65.99 -9.05
CA ASP A 43 0.30 -65.22 -7.81
C ASP A 43 -0.93 -65.44 -6.92
N GLY A 44 -0.74 -66.06 -5.75
CA GLY A 44 -1.82 -66.32 -4.79
C GLY A 44 -2.24 -65.10 -3.96
N GLU A 45 -1.32 -64.16 -3.71
CA GLU A 45 -1.55 -62.97 -2.87
C GLU A 45 -0.85 -61.73 -3.45
N LEU A 46 -1.47 -60.55 -3.25
CA LEU A 46 -0.91 -59.26 -3.63
C LEU A 46 0.23 -58.86 -2.69
N THR A 47 1.34 -58.39 -3.25
CA THR A 47 2.49 -57.91 -2.48
C THR A 47 2.43 -56.40 -2.28
N TRP A 48 3.28 -55.85 -1.39
CA TRP A 48 3.41 -54.40 -1.21
C TRP A 48 4.06 -53.67 -2.41
N LEU A 49 4.58 -54.41 -3.40
CA LEU A 49 5.07 -53.89 -4.68
C LEU A 49 3.95 -53.74 -5.73
N ASP A 50 2.77 -54.30 -5.47
CA ASP A 50 1.61 -54.25 -6.35
C ASP A 50 0.74 -53.02 -6.07
N ALA A 51 -0.06 -52.60 -7.06
CA ALA A 51 -0.90 -51.41 -6.95
C ALA A 51 -2.22 -51.73 -6.23
N LYS A 52 -2.52 -51.01 -5.15
CA LYS A 52 -3.83 -51.03 -4.48
C LYS A 52 -4.92 -50.34 -5.30
N CYS A 53 -4.55 -49.34 -6.10
CA CYS A 53 -5.47 -48.71 -7.04
C CYS A 53 -4.77 -48.26 -8.33
N LEU A 54 -5.55 -48.21 -9.41
CA LEU A 54 -5.18 -47.69 -10.72
C LEU A 54 -6.26 -46.73 -11.23
N ALA A 55 -5.86 -45.61 -11.84
CA ALA A 55 -6.74 -44.76 -12.66
C ALA A 55 -6.10 -44.47 -14.03
N VAL A 56 -6.93 -44.26 -15.05
CA VAL A 56 -6.50 -43.74 -16.36
C VAL A 56 -7.01 -42.32 -16.51
N VAL A 57 -6.11 -41.38 -16.83
CA VAL A 57 -6.43 -39.96 -16.99
C VAL A 57 -5.78 -39.46 -18.28
N LYS A 58 -6.58 -39.26 -19.33
CA LYS A 58 -6.12 -38.94 -20.70
C LYS A 58 -5.11 -40.01 -21.17
N ASP A 59 -3.85 -39.64 -21.36
CA ASP A 59 -2.77 -40.51 -21.84
C ASP A 59 -1.86 -41.01 -20.71
N PHE A 60 -2.26 -40.80 -19.46
CA PHE A 60 -1.55 -41.24 -18.27
C PHE A 60 -2.27 -42.39 -17.57
N VAL A 61 -1.48 -43.31 -17.02
CA VAL A 61 -1.91 -44.34 -16.09
C VAL A 61 -1.27 -44.04 -14.72
N ILE A 62 -2.11 -43.91 -13.70
CA ILE A 62 -1.73 -43.56 -12.33
C ILE A 62 -1.95 -44.79 -11.46
N THR A 63 -0.95 -45.19 -10.68
CA THR A 63 -1.04 -46.34 -9.75
C THR A 63 -0.52 -45.97 -8.36
N SER A 64 -1.21 -46.39 -7.29
CA SER A 64 -0.66 -46.28 -5.92
C SER A 64 -0.40 -47.67 -5.31
N PRO A 65 0.79 -47.91 -4.71
CA PRO A 65 1.07 -49.12 -3.96
C PRO A 65 0.58 -49.07 -2.50
N ASN A 66 0.33 -47.89 -1.93
CA ASN A 66 0.05 -47.76 -0.49
C ASN A 66 -1.33 -47.18 -0.12
N VAL A 67 -2.00 -46.45 -1.00
CA VAL A 67 -3.40 -46.01 -0.82
C VAL A 67 -4.35 -46.57 -1.89
N ASP A 68 -5.64 -46.58 -1.59
CA ASP A 68 -6.73 -47.17 -2.38
C ASP A 68 -7.55 -46.13 -3.18
N TYR A 69 -7.05 -44.89 -3.26
CA TYR A 69 -7.65 -43.76 -3.97
C TYR A 69 -6.61 -42.96 -4.77
N ILE A 70 -7.06 -42.26 -5.80
CA ILE A 70 -6.27 -41.29 -6.58
C ILE A 70 -6.89 -39.90 -6.36
N PRO A 71 -6.24 -39.00 -5.60
CA PRO A 71 -6.73 -37.65 -5.40
C PRO A 71 -6.56 -36.80 -6.66
N TRP A 72 -7.20 -35.64 -6.71
CA TRP A 72 -6.97 -34.70 -7.78
C TRP A 72 -5.58 -34.05 -7.68
N PHE A 73 -4.83 -34.06 -8.78
CA PHE A 73 -3.63 -33.23 -8.97
C PHE A 73 -3.43 -32.87 -10.44
N ASN A 74 -2.70 -31.79 -10.72
CA ASN A 74 -2.51 -31.31 -12.08
C ASN A 74 -1.35 -32.06 -12.78
N LEU A 75 -1.71 -32.94 -13.72
CA LEU A 75 -0.79 -33.62 -14.64
C LEU A 75 -0.29 -32.75 -15.80
N GLY A 76 -0.90 -31.59 -16.02
CA GLY A 76 -0.63 -30.71 -17.15
C GLY A 76 0.21 -29.49 -16.78
N ARG A 77 -0.02 -28.39 -17.49
CA ARG A 77 0.59 -27.10 -17.20
C ARG A 77 0.00 -26.53 -15.90
N CYS A 78 0.85 -26.29 -14.92
CA CYS A 78 0.52 -25.60 -13.68
C CYS A 78 0.59 -24.08 -13.87
N ARG A 79 -0.27 -23.33 -13.17
CA ARG A 79 -0.30 -21.88 -13.17
C ARG A 79 -0.45 -21.36 -11.74
N VAL A 80 0.62 -20.81 -11.17
CA VAL A 80 0.61 -20.15 -9.85
C VAL A 80 0.14 -18.73 -10.04
N GLN A 81 -1.01 -18.40 -9.46
CA GLN A 81 -1.64 -17.09 -9.59
C GLN A 81 -2.49 -16.84 -8.34
N PRO A 82 -2.37 -15.67 -7.67
CA PRO A 82 -3.14 -15.36 -6.47
C PRO A 82 -4.66 -15.35 -6.70
N ARG A 83 -5.40 -15.86 -5.72
CA ARG A 83 -6.86 -15.96 -5.65
C ARG A 83 -7.43 -15.05 -4.56
N ALA A 84 -8.76 -14.95 -4.49
CA ALA A 84 -9.46 -14.08 -3.55
C ALA A 84 -9.13 -14.36 -2.07
N ASP A 85 -8.70 -15.58 -1.73
CA ASP A 85 -8.27 -15.99 -0.40
C ASP A 85 -6.76 -15.82 -0.12
N GLY A 86 -6.02 -15.21 -1.05
CA GLY A 86 -4.58 -15.02 -0.98
C GLY A 86 -3.74 -16.24 -1.36
N ARG A 87 -4.37 -17.41 -1.59
CA ARG A 87 -3.71 -18.67 -1.98
C ARG A 87 -3.60 -18.80 -3.51
N PHE A 88 -3.03 -19.92 -3.97
CA PHE A 88 -2.83 -20.20 -5.40
C PHE A 88 -3.90 -21.10 -6.04
N GLY A 89 -5.02 -21.32 -5.33
CA GLY A 89 -6.10 -22.20 -5.77
C GLY A 89 -5.60 -23.63 -6.03
N LEU A 90 -5.97 -24.21 -7.16
CA LEU A 90 -5.57 -25.57 -7.55
C LEU A 90 -4.06 -25.77 -7.83
N ALA A 91 -3.26 -24.70 -7.84
CA ALA A 91 -1.80 -24.78 -7.89
C ALA A 91 -1.14 -24.62 -6.51
N ASP A 92 -1.94 -24.50 -5.44
CA ASP A 92 -1.45 -24.34 -4.08
C ASP A 92 -1.01 -25.68 -3.49
N TYR A 93 0.26 -25.70 -3.05
CA TYR A 93 0.93 -26.89 -2.55
C TYR A 93 0.45 -27.31 -1.15
N THR A 94 -0.30 -26.44 -0.46
CA THR A 94 -0.95 -26.76 0.83
C THR A 94 -2.39 -27.27 0.70
N LEU A 95 -2.93 -27.26 -0.53
CA LEU A 95 -4.31 -27.64 -0.82
C LEU A 95 -4.43 -28.88 -1.72
N THR A 96 -3.42 -29.17 -2.53
CA THR A 96 -3.42 -30.29 -3.50
C THR A 96 -2.06 -30.99 -3.58
N PRO A 97 -2.00 -32.32 -3.77
CA PRO A 97 -0.74 -33.06 -3.91
C PRO A 97 0.09 -32.54 -5.09
N GLN A 98 1.37 -32.28 -4.86
CA GLN A 98 2.31 -31.84 -5.89
C GLN A 98 3.17 -33.00 -6.40
N ARG A 99 3.94 -32.75 -7.47
CA ARG A 99 5.00 -33.68 -7.86
C ARG A 99 6.00 -33.79 -6.71
N PHE A 100 6.54 -34.96 -6.48
CA PHE A 100 7.62 -35.14 -5.53
C PHE A 100 8.86 -34.32 -5.94
N SER A 101 9.52 -33.72 -4.95
CA SER A 101 10.71 -32.88 -5.11
C SER A 101 11.72 -33.21 -4.02
N GLU A 102 12.94 -33.60 -4.41
CA GLU A 102 14.04 -33.87 -3.46
C GLU A 102 14.48 -32.61 -2.70
N LYS A 103 14.27 -31.42 -3.28
CA LYS A 103 14.56 -30.13 -2.62
C LYS A 103 13.54 -29.79 -1.54
N PHE A 104 12.30 -30.24 -1.68
CA PHE A 104 11.21 -29.94 -0.74
C PHE A 104 10.46 -31.23 -0.33
N PRO A 105 11.16 -32.26 0.18
CA PRO A 105 10.61 -33.62 0.35
C PRO A 105 9.50 -33.65 1.42
N HIS A 106 9.58 -32.72 2.36
CA HIS A 106 8.56 -32.47 3.37
C HIS A 106 7.21 -31.99 2.79
N SER A 107 7.14 -31.50 1.54
CA SER A 107 5.87 -31.08 0.92
C SER A 107 4.81 -32.19 0.92
N ALA A 108 5.25 -33.45 0.76
CA ALA A 108 4.37 -34.62 0.76
C ALA A 108 3.78 -34.95 2.16
N LEU A 109 4.30 -34.29 3.20
CA LEU A 109 3.88 -34.40 4.61
C LEU A 109 3.08 -33.18 5.09
N ILE A 110 2.67 -32.29 4.19
CA ILE A 110 1.68 -31.27 4.56
C ILE A 110 0.38 -31.98 4.94
N THR A 111 -0.18 -31.60 6.07
CA THR A 111 -1.42 -32.20 6.60
C THR A 111 -2.57 -31.94 5.64
N GLU A 112 -3.41 -32.94 5.37
CA GLU A 112 -4.63 -32.74 4.61
C GLU A 112 -5.54 -31.73 5.32
N PRO A 113 -6.24 -30.84 4.58
CA PRO A 113 -7.18 -29.89 5.15
C PRO A 113 -8.21 -30.60 6.06
N PRO A 114 -8.37 -30.20 7.32
CA PRO A 114 -9.17 -30.96 8.27
C PRO A 114 -10.65 -30.92 7.91
N ALA A 115 -11.27 -32.09 7.78
CA ALA A 115 -12.70 -32.25 7.46
C ALA A 115 -13.66 -31.61 8.49
N ARG A 116 -13.16 -31.10 9.62
CA ARG A 116 -13.89 -30.32 10.62
C ARG A 116 -13.08 -29.09 11.03
N GLN A 117 -13.72 -27.92 11.02
CA GLN A 117 -13.12 -26.64 11.40
C GLN A 117 -12.79 -26.50 12.91
N THR A 118 -12.97 -27.57 13.70
CA THR A 118 -12.72 -27.59 15.16
C THR A 118 -11.32 -28.07 15.54
N SER A 119 -10.48 -28.52 14.59
CA SER A 119 -9.06 -28.78 14.86
C SER A 119 -8.31 -27.47 15.07
N ARG A 120 -7.31 -27.44 15.98
CA ARG A 120 -6.40 -26.28 16.15
C ARG A 120 -5.72 -25.89 14.83
N GLN A 121 -5.42 -26.87 13.99
CA GLN A 121 -4.78 -26.68 12.70
C GLN A 121 -5.74 -26.09 11.64
N ALA A 122 -7.06 -26.17 11.84
CA ALA A 122 -8.03 -25.66 10.85
C ALA A 122 -7.90 -24.15 10.60
N ALA A 123 -7.34 -23.40 11.56
CA ALA A 123 -7.13 -21.96 11.44
C ALA A 123 -6.26 -21.56 10.22
N PHE A 124 -5.33 -22.41 9.78
CA PHE A 124 -4.42 -22.14 8.64
C PHE A 124 -5.08 -22.35 7.26
N TRP A 125 -6.27 -22.94 7.21
CA TRP A 125 -7.13 -23.00 6.01
C TRP A 125 -8.28 -21.99 6.05
N LEU A 126 -8.37 -21.15 7.09
CA LEU A 126 -9.31 -20.03 7.10
C LEU A 126 -8.82 -18.89 6.20
N THR A 127 -9.73 -17.97 5.91
CA THR A 127 -9.45 -16.70 5.24
C THR A 127 -9.99 -15.60 6.15
N PRO A 128 -9.18 -14.60 6.56
CA PRO A 128 -9.65 -13.49 7.38
C PRO A 128 -10.83 -12.77 6.70
N SER A 129 -11.83 -12.37 7.47
CA SER A 129 -13.01 -11.63 6.98
C SER A 129 -12.91 -10.16 7.34
N GLU A 130 -13.10 -9.27 6.36
CA GLU A 130 -13.08 -7.81 6.55
C GLU A 130 -14.03 -7.34 7.65
N LYS A 131 -15.19 -7.98 7.79
CA LYS A 131 -16.22 -7.59 8.78
C LYS A 131 -15.93 -8.09 10.20
N LYS A 132 -15.20 -9.21 10.35
CA LYS A 132 -15.04 -9.91 11.65
C LYS A 132 -13.62 -9.84 12.20
N ASP A 133 -12.63 -9.81 11.33
CA ASP A 133 -11.23 -10.07 11.65
C ASP A 133 -10.31 -8.88 11.29
N PHE A 134 -10.80 -7.89 10.55
CA PHE A 134 -10.08 -6.64 10.24
C PHE A 134 -10.51 -5.51 11.19
N GLU A 135 -9.54 -4.69 11.60
CA GLU A 135 -9.71 -3.53 12.47
C GLU A 135 -9.23 -2.27 11.74
N PRO A 136 -10.14 -1.42 11.19
CA PRO A 136 -9.76 -0.21 10.48
C PRO A 136 -8.91 0.73 11.33
N LEU A 137 -7.85 1.30 10.73
CA LEU A 137 -6.95 2.20 11.42
C LEU A 137 -7.53 3.62 11.43
N HIS A 138 -8.21 3.93 12.53
CA HIS A 138 -8.86 5.21 12.76
C HIS A 138 -7.89 6.39 12.67
N GLY A 139 -8.43 7.53 12.22
CA GLY A 139 -7.71 8.78 12.12
C GLY A 139 -6.73 8.89 10.94
N THR A 140 -6.51 7.86 10.12
CA THR A 140 -5.63 7.94 8.92
C THR A 140 -6.32 8.60 7.72
N ALA A 141 -5.53 9.10 6.76
CA ALA A 141 -6.05 9.57 5.47
C ALA A 141 -6.38 8.43 4.48
N PHE A 142 -6.18 7.17 4.87
CA PHE A 142 -6.33 5.98 4.03
C PHE A 142 -7.45 5.10 4.58
N LEU A 143 -8.65 5.24 3.99
CA LEU A 143 -9.89 4.58 4.42
C LEU A 143 -9.85 3.03 4.38
N ASN A 144 -8.81 2.44 3.78
CA ASN A 144 -8.65 1.00 3.58
C ASN A 144 -7.50 0.38 4.39
N LEU A 145 -6.86 1.12 5.30
CA LEU A 145 -5.81 0.59 6.19
C LEU A 145 -6.38 0.08 7.51
N GLY A 146 -5.77 -0.95 8.08
CA GLY A 146 -6.17 -1.56 9.35
C GLY A 146 -5.23 -2.68 9.79
N HIS A 147 -5.55 -3.28 10.94
CA HIS A 147 -4.80 -4.38 11.55
C HIS A 147 -5.60 -5.68 11.53
N LEU A 148 -4.93 -6.82 11.72
CA LEU A 148 -5.59 -8.07 12.06
C LEU A 148 -6.03 -8.00 13.53
N ARG A 149 -7.31 -8.28 13.81
CA ARG A 149 -7.84 -8.27 15.18
C ARG A 149 -7.14 -9.31 16.04
N GLN A 150 -6.90 -8.95 17.30
CA GLN A 150 -6.27 -9.84 18.28
C GLN A 150 -6.97 -11.20 18.41
N GLY A 151 -8.31 -11.25 18.36
CA GLY A 151 -9.07 -12.51 18.39
C GLY A 151 -8.88 -13.44 17.18
N PHE A 152 -8.23 -13.00 16.10
CA PHE A 152 -7.70 -13.89 15.07
C PHE A 152 -6.31 -14.40 15.47
N VAL A 153 -5.42 -13.51 15.91
CA VAL A 153 -4.06 -13.85 16.40
C VAL A 153 -4.13 -14.93 17.49
N ASP A 154 -5.05 -14.79 18.44
CA ASP A 154 -5.26 -15.73 19.55
C ASP A 154 -5.63 -17.16 19.08
N ARG A 155 -6.19 -17.31 17.87
CA ARG A 155 -6.51 -18.63 17.28
C ARG A 155 -5.29 -19.33 16.67
N VAL A 156 -4.28 -18.59 16.23
CA VAL A 156 -3.13 -19.14 15.47
C VAL A 156 -1.81 -19.14 16.25
N GLU A 157 -1.59 -18.15 17.11
CA GLU A 157 -0.35 -17.99 17.88
C GLU A 157 -0.03 -19.19 18.80
N PRO A 158 -1.01 -19.87 19.46
CA PRO A 158 -0.72 -21.02 20.31
C PRO A 158 -0.03 -22.18 19.56
N PHE A 159 -0.49 -22.51 18.35
CA PHE A 159 0.11 -23.58 17.55
C PHE A 159 1.47 -23.18 16.96
N PHE A 160 1.68 -21.89 16.65
CA PHE A 160 3.02 -21.38 16.33
C PHE A 160 4.01 -21.58 17.49
N LYS A 161 3.60 -21.24 18.72
CA LYS A 161 4.44 -21.43 19.93
C LYS A 161 4.75 -22.91 20.18
N GLU A 162 3.78 -23.80 19.93
CA GLU A 162 3.95 -25.26 20.00
C GLU A 162 5.05 -25.74 19.03
N LEU A 163 4.95 -25.44 17.72
CA LEU A 163 5.95 -25.83 16.73
C LEU A 163 7.32 -25.17 16.95
N ALA A 164 7.37 -23.91 17.35
CA ALA A 164 8.62 -23.22 17.68
C ALA A 164 9.34 -23.89 18.86
N GLN A 165 8.58 -24.36 19.86
CA GLN A 165 9.13 -25.11 20.99
C GLN A 165 9.59 -26.53 20.59
N GLU A 166 8.92 -27.17 19.63
CA GLU A 166 9.38 -28.45 19.06
C GLU A 166 10.71 -28.29 18.30
N VAL A 167 10.87 -27.26 17.46
CA VAL A 167 12.14 -26.96 16.78
C VAL A 167 13.25 -26.75 17.81
N ALA A 168 13.02 -25.88 18.81
CA ALA A 168 13.98 -25.59 19.86
C ALA A 168 14.30 -26.81 20.76
N ASN A 169 13.46 -27.85 20.76
CA ASN A 169 13.75 -29.12 21.43
C ASN A 169 14.50 -30.11 20.53
N TRP A 170 14.23 -30.10 19.23
CA TRP A 170 14.93 -30.92 18.24
C TRP A 170 16.38 -30.47 18.05
N GLU A 171 16.62 -29.15 17.92
CA GLU A 171 17.96 -28.54 17.76
C GLU A 171 18.89 -28.75 18.97
N LYS A 172 18.39 -29.18 20.14
CA LYS A 172 19.23 -29.53 21.30
C LYS A 172 20.06 -30.80 21.09
N ASN A 173 19.57 -31.71 20.24
CA ASN A 173 20.10 -33.07 20.08
C ASN A 173 20.57 -33.37 18.65
N HIS A 174 20.46 -32.42 17.73
CA HIS A 174 20.76 -32.58 16.31
C HIS A 174 21.50 -31.34 15.78
N GLU A 175 22.26 -31.53 14.71
CA GLU A 175 22.83 -30.39 13.97
C GLU A 175 21.71 -29.51 13.39
N ARG A 176 22.01 -28.21 13.25
CA ARG A 176 21.02 -27.22 12.81
C ARG A 176 20.59 -27.47 11.36
N ASP A 177 19.31 -27.78 11.18
CA ASP A 177 18.68 -27.83 9.87
C ASP A 177 18.38 -26.40 9.39
N TRP A 178 19.15 -25.93 8.39
CA TRP A 178 19.03 -24.57 7.87
C TRP A 178 17.69 -24.31 7.17
N GLU A 179 17.05 -25.32 6.60
CA GLU A 179 15.74 -25.17 5.94
C GLU A 179 14.64 -25.03 6.99
N LEU A 180 14.65 -25.87 8.02
CA LEU A 180 13.77 -25.77 9.19
C LEU A 180 13.92 -24.41 9.89
N SER A 181 15.16 -23.95 10.09
CA SER A 181 15.44 -22.64 10.68
C SER A 181 15.01 -21.47 9.79
N ALA A 182 15.09 -21.60 8.46
CA ALA A 182 14.63 -20.58 7.52
C ALA A 182 13.09 -20.48 7.53
N ILE A 183 12.40 -21.62 7.50
CA ILE A 183 10.94 -21.67 7.62
C ILE A 183 10.49 -21.05 8.95
N LEU A 184 11.07 -21.45 10.08
CA LEU A 184 10.74 -20.88 11.40
C LEU A 184 10.95 -19.35 11.43
N THR A 185 12.01 -18.87 10.80
CA THR A 185 12.31 -17.42 10.69
C THR A 185 11.24 -16.69 9.88
N ASN A 186 10.87 -17.20 8.72
CA ASN A 186 9.81 -16.63 7.87
C ASN A 186 8.47 -16.61 8.59
N THR A 187 8.10 -17.71 9.25
CA THR A 187 6.88 -17.83 10.07
C THR A 187 6.86 -16.80 11.20
N THR A 188 7.97 -16.65 11.93
CA THR A 188 8.11 -15.70 13.04
C THR A 188 7.95 -14.25 12.56
N GLN A 189 8.60 -13.91 11.44
CA GLN A 189 8.48 -12.59 10.84
C GLN A 189 7.07 -12.31 10.33
N ALA A 190 6.41 -13.28 9.71
CA ALA A 190 5.04 -13.14 9.21
C ALA A 190 4.03 -12.93 10.34
N LEU A 191 4.11 -13.71 11.42
CA LEU A 191 3.32 -13.47 12.62
C LEU A 191 3.61 -12.09 13.23
N GLY A 192 4.88 -11.68 13.28
CA GLY A 192 5.27 -10.35 13.76
C GLY A 192 4.61 -9.21 12.97
N ARG A 193 4.63 -9.28 11.64
CA ARG A 193 3.96 -8.26 10.81
C ARG A 193 2.44 -8.31 10.98
N LEU A 194 1.82 -9.49 10.97
CA LEU A 194 0.37 -9.63 11.15
C LEU A 194 -0.13 -9.05 12.49
N LYS A 195 0.72 -9.02 13.52
CA LYS A 195 0.41 -8.44 14.84
C LYS A 195 0.60 -6.93 14.95
N TYR A 196 1.50 -6.33 14.16
CA TYR A 196 2.01 -4.97 14.41
C TYR A 196 2.06 -4.04 13.20
N ALA A 197 1.88 -4.55 11.98
CA ALA A 197 1.87 -3.75 10.76
C ALA A 197 0.42 -3.41 10.33
N ALA A 198 0.22 -2.20 9.83
CA ALA A 198 -1.01 -1.80 9.17
C ALA A 198 -1.01 -2.24 7.71
N TYR A 199 -2.11 -2.85 7.25
CA TYR A 199 -2.28 -3.40 5.91
C TYR A 199 -3.50 -2.81 5.21
N THR A 200 -3.54 -2.90 3.87
CA THR A 200 -4.84 -2.98 3.20
C THR A 200 -5.44 -4.36 3.45
N PHE A 201 -6.77 -4.50 3.51
CA PHE A 201 -7.40 -5.80 3.79
C PHE A 201 -6.92 -6.92 2.84
N ARG A 202 -6.74 -6.62 1.55
CA ARG A 202 -6.16 -7.54 0.56
C ARG A 202 -4.74 -7.99 0.93
N ASP A 203 -3.89 -7.06 1.35
CA ASP A 203 -2.49 -7.36 1.66
C ASP A 203 -2.35 -8.14 2.97
N LEU A 204 -3.28 -7.94 3.91
CA LEU A 204 -3.44 -8.78 5.10
C LEU A 204 -3.83 -10.22 4.75
N VAL A 205 -4.80 -10.41 3.84
CA VAL A 205 -5.19 -11.75 3.38
C VAL A 205 -4.01 -12.46 2.71
N ASN A 206 -3.23 -11.75 1.89
CA ASN A 206 -2.02 -12.29 1.25
C ASN A 206 -0.92 -12.69 2.27
N ASP A 207 -0.62 -11.84 3.28
CA ASP A 207 0.38 -12.18 4.30
C ASP A 207 -0.13 -13.26 5.27
N PHE A 208 -1.44 -13.36 5.50
CA PHE A 208 -2.02 -14.46 6.26
C PHE A 208 -1.93 -15.80 5.50
N ALA A 209 -2.17 -15.79 4.18
CA ALA A 209 -1.96 -16.97 3.34
C ALA A 209 -0.49 -17.40 3.37
N TYR A 210 0.46 -16.46 3.23
CA TYR A 210 1.90 -16.73 3.36
C TYR A 210 2.28 -17.25 4.75
N PHE A 211 1.78 -16.66 5.83
CA PHE A 211 1.99 -17.17 7.19
C PHE A 211 1.46 -18.61 7.34
N SER A 212 0.28 -18.90 6.79
CA SER A 212 -0.32 -20.23 6.80
C SER A 212 0.50 -21.25 6.00
N HIS A 213 1.03 -20.86 4.83
CA HIS A 213 1.96 -21.67 4.04
C HIS A 213 3.21 -22.05 4.86
N ASN A 214 3.89 -21.09 5.48
CA ASN A 214 5.09 -21.36 6.27
C ASN A 214 4.77 -22.16 7.55
N MET A 215 3.60 -21.98 8.17
CA MET A 215 3.15 -22.79 9.31
C MET A 215 2.94 -24.26 8.95
N LEU A 216 2.36 -24.53 7.77
CA LEU A 216 2.12 -25.89 7.28
C LEU A 216 3.42 -26.57 6.82
N ASP A 217 4.31 -25.85 6.14
CA ASP A 217 5.66 -26.33 5.83
C ASP A 217 6.49 -26.59 7.11
N LEU A 218 6.38 -25.75 8.14
CA LEU A 218 7.10 -25.94 9.41
C LEU A 218 6.68 -27.27 10.06
N ASN A 219 5.38 -27.49 10.20
CA ASN A 219 4.82 -28.73 10.74
C ASN A 219 5.26 -29.96 9.91
N ALA A 220 5.23 -29.85 8.58
CA ALA A 220 5.64 -30.91 7.67
C ALA A 220 7.15 -31.19 7.72
N ARG A 221 8.00 -30.15 7.83
CA ARG A 221 9.45 -30.28 7.96
C ARG A 221 9.84 -30.92 9.29
N ILE A 222 9.21 -30.53 10.40
CA ILE A 222 9.41 -31.17 11.71
C ILE A 222 9.07 -32.66 11.61
N ALA A 223 7.91 -33.02 11.05
CA ALA A 223 7.55 -34.42 10.84
C ALA A 223 8.55 -35.17 9.94
N PHE A 224 9.06 -34.52 8.89
CA PHE A 224 10.06 -35.09 7.99
C PHE A 224 11.37 -35.42 8.74
N VAL A 225 11.99 -34.43 9.40
CA VAL A 225 13.32 -34.59 10.04
C VAL A 225 13.26 -35.46 11.29
N THR A 226 12.14 -35.50 12.01
CA THR A 226 12.01 -36.33 13.23
C THR A 226 11.72 -37.79 12.94
N LYS A 227 11.09 -38.12 11.80
CA LYS A 227 10.46 -39.44 11.60
C LYS A 227 10.60 -39.99 10.18
N TYR A 228 10.14 -39.25 9.17
CA TYR A 228 9.97 -39.82 7.84
C TYR A 228 11.28 -39.94 7.05
N ASN A 229 12.23 -39.02 7.26
CA ASN A 229 13.56 -39.12 6.65
C ASN A 229 14.25 -40.44 7.02
N PHE A 230 14.29 -40.79 8.32
CA PHE A 230 14.92 -42.04 8.77
C PHE A 230 14.22 -43.31 8.28
N ARG A 231 12.88 -43.32 8.22
CA ARG A 231 12.09 -44.45 7.71
C ARG A 231 12.33 -44.75 6.24
N SER A 232 12.82 -43.75 5.50
CA SER A 232 12.94 -43.82 4.06
C SER A 232 14.15 -44.61 3.56
N HIS A 233 15.09 -44.96 4.46
CA HIS A 233 16.27 -45.77 4.18
C HIS A 233 16.10 -47.23 4.61
N VAL A 234 16.90 -48.14 4.04
CA VAL A 234 16.88 -49.56 4.43
C VAL A 234 17.55 -49.77 5.77
N GLN A 235 16.88 -50.48 6.68
CA GLN A 235 17.45 -50.92 7.96
C GLN A 235 17.69 -52.43 7.93
N VAL A 236 18.71 -52.89 8.65
CA VAL A 236 19.05 -54.32 8.71
C VAL A 236 17.90 -55.08 9.39
N GLY A 237 17.29 -56.02 8.66
CA GLY A 237 16.18 -56.86 9.16
C GLY A 237 14.78 -56.37 8.80
N ASP A 238 14.60 -55.15 8.30
CA ASP A 238 13.31 -54.66 7.79
C ASP A 238 13.45 -54.09 6.37
N ALA A 239 12.94 -54.81 5.39
CA ALA A 239 12.88 -54.41 3.98
C ALA A 239 11.49 -53.93 3.55
N GLY A 240 10.50 -53.88 4.45
CA GLY A 240 9.10 -53.59 4.13
C GLY A 240 8.76 -52.11 3.89
N PRO A 241 7.49 -51.83 3.53
CA PRO A 241 6.95 -50.47 3.42
C PRO A 241 6.60 -49.89 4.80
N GLY A 242 6.64 -48.56 4.92
CA GLY A 242 6.27 -47.87 6.15
C GLY A 242 4.76 -47.76 6.35
N ASN A 243 4.31 -47.73 7.62
CA ASN A 243 2.91 -47.46 7.97
C ASN A 243 2.43 -46.11 7.39
N VAL A 244 1.35 -46.16 6.60
CA VAL A 244 0.88 -45.04 5.77
C VAL A 244 0.38 -43.85 6.60
N ALA A 245 0.95 -42.67 6.34
CA ALA A 245 0.57 -41.38 6.88
C ALA A 245 -0.74 -40.87 6.25
N ARG A 246 -1.88 -41.50 6.57
CA ARG A 246 -3.23 -41.14 6.07
C ARG A 246 -3.70 -39.71 6.41
N TRP A 247 -2.91 -38.93 7.13
CA TRP A 247 -3.17 -37.53 7.46
C TRP A 247 -2.41 -36.55 6.54
N ALA A 248 -1.49 -37.05 5.72
CA ALA A 248 -0.62 -36.28 4.87
C ALA A 248 -1.11 -36.28 3.43
N ILE A 249 -0.99 -35.14 2.75
CA ILE A 249 -1.49 -34.92 1.39
C ILE A 249 -0.78 -35.78 0.32
N GLY A 250 0.42 -36.29 0.63
CA GLY A 250 1.20 -37.14 -0.25
C GLY A 250 1.81 -36.42 -1.45
N ALA A 251 2.39 -37.19 -2.36
CA ALA A 251 2.95 -36.67 -3.61
C ALA A 251 2.83 -37.66 -4.77
N TRP A 252 2.75 -37.14 -5.98
CA TRP A 252 2.82 -37.96 -7.20
C TRP A 252 4.23 -37.89 -7.81
N THR A 253 4.64 -38.90 -8.57
CA THR A 253 5.96 -38.90 -9.23
C THR A 253 5.92 -39.74 -10.51
N ALA A 254 6.79 -39.41 -11.47
CA ALA A 254 7.06 -40.24 -12.64
C ALA A 254 8.34 -41.08 -12.49
N GLU A 255 9.05 -40.94 -11.36
CA GLU A 255 10.31 -41.64 -11.10
C GLU A 255 10.11 -42.83 -10.15
N PRO A 256 10.46 -44.07 -10.52
CA PRO A 256 10.24 -45.26 -9.69
C PRO A 256 11.05 -45.24 -8.39
N VAL A 257 12.21 -44.60 -8.38
CA VAL A 257 13.04 -44.43 -7.16
C VAL A 257 12.28 -43.64 -6.10
N HIS A 258 11.62 -42.54 -6.48
CA HIS A 258 10.78 -41.75 -5.56
C HIS A 258 9.55 -42.52 -5.08
N VAL A 259 8.98 -43.41 -5.91
CA VAL A 259 7.88 -44.29 -5.48
C VAL A 259 8.33 -45.20 -4.35
N GLN A 260 9.48 -45.86 -4.52
CA GLN A 260 10.07 -46.72 -3.49
C GLN A 260 10.42 -45.92 -2.23
N TRP A 261 10.99 -44.72 -2.38
CA TRP A 261 11.37 -43.84 -1.28
C TRP A 261 10.16 -43.45 -0.40
N LEU A 262 9.06 -42.97 -1.03
CA LEU A 262 7.84 -42.58 -0.35
C LEU A 262 7.06 -43.78 0.23
N LEU A 263 6.97 -44.88 -0.51
CA LEU A 263 6.37 -46.14 -0.05
C LEU A 263 7.05 -46.66 1.21
N ARG A 264 8.39 -46.58 1.25
CA ARG A 264 9.20 -47.00 2.40
C ARG A 264 9.08 -46.04 3.58
N ALA A 265 9.08 -44.74 3.35
CA ALA A 265 8.78 -43.75 4.40
C ALA A 265 7.36 -43.93 5.00
N GLY A 266 6.42 -44.48 4.22
CA GLY A 266 5.01 -44.58 4.56
C GLY A 266 4.24 -43.31 4.20
N ILE A 267 4.66 -42.59 3.16
CA ILE A 267 3.98 -41.37 2.67
C ILE A 267 3.08 -41.77 1.49
N PRO A 268 1.81 -41.30 1.41
CA PRO A 268 0.93 -41.58 0.27
C PRO A 268 1.59 -41.19 -1.06
N VAL A 269 1.63 -42.12 -2.01
CA VAL A 269 2.33 -41.93 -3.29
C VAL A 269 1.56 -42.44 -4.49
N TRP A 270 1.61 -41.66 -5.58
CA TRP A 270 0.98 -41.97 -6.85
C TRP A 270 2.03 -41.99 -7.98
N TYR A 271 2.25 -43.17 -8.57
CA TYR A 271 3.17 -43.35 -9.69
C TYR A 271 2.44 -43.07 -11.00
N VAL A 272 2.88 -42.03 -11.70
CA VAL A 272 2.33 -41.56 -12.98
C VAL A 272 3.21 -42.05 -14.12
N ARG A 273 2.62 -42.72 -15.11
CA ARG A 273 3.28 -43.19 -16.35
C ARG A 273 2.44 -42.81 -17.56
N THR A 274 3.04 -42.68 -18.73
CA THR A 274 2.25 -42.65 -19.97
C THR A 274 1.63 -44.02 -20.26
N LYS A 275 0.60 -44.09 -21.11
CA LYS A 275 0.02 -45.35 -21.57
C LYS A 275 1.05 -46.28 -22.20
N GLU A 276 1.98 -45.75 -22.99
CA GLU A 276 3.04 -46.54 -23.65
C GLU A 276 3.99 -47.14 -22.60
N GLN A 277 4.46 -46.34 -21.64
CA GLN A 277 5.31 -46.82 -20.54
C GLN A 277 4.60 -47.87 -19.68
N PHE A 278 3.29 -47.70 -19.44
CA PHE A 278 2.49 -48.66 -18.70
C PHE A 278 2.32 -49.97 -19.48
N VAL A 279 1.95 -49.92 -20.77
CA VAL A 279 1.79 -51.11 -21.62
C VAL A 279 3.13 -51.84 -21.80
N ALA A 280 4.24 -51.14 -22.01
CA ALA A 280 5.57 -51.75 -22.03
C ALA A 280 5.92 -52.46 -20.70
N SER A 281 5.50 -51.89 -19.56
CA SER A 281 5.64 -52.54 -18.24
C SER A 281 4.78 -53.81 -18.14
N MET A 282 3.55 -53.78 -18.67
CA MET A 282 2.61 -54.91 -18.68
C MET A 282 3.06 -56.07 -19.58
N SER A 283 3.81 -55.78 -20.66
CA SER A 283 4.40 -56.77 -21.56
C SER A 283 5.68 -57.43 -20.99
N SER A 284 6.16 -56.99 -19.83
CA SER A 284 7.34 -57.56 -19.18
C SER A 284 7.01 -58.77 -18.28
N ARG A 285 8.02 -59.59 -17.95
CA ARG A 285 7.91 -60.66 -16.94
C ARG A 285 7.58 -60.13 -15.53
N LEU A 286 7.66 -58.81 -15.31
CA LEU A 286 7.49 -58.13 -14.01
C LEU A 286 6.25 -57.21 -13.99
N ARG A 287 5.22 -57.53 -14.79
CA ARG A 287 3.96 -56.76 -14.80
C ARG A 287 3.38 -56.59 -13.38
N PRO A 288 2.91 -55.38 -12.99
CA PRO A 288 2.36 -55.15 -11.65
C PRO A 288 0.94 -55.75 -11.52
N ASN A 289 0.61 -56.30 -10.35
CA ASN A 289 -0.79 -56.58 -10.02
C ASN A 289 -1.53 -55.26 -9.67
N VAL A 290 -2.85 -55.24 -9.86
CA VAL A 290 -3.72 -54.10 -9.57
C VAL A 290 -4.97 -54.60 -8.83
N GLN A 291 -5.12 -54.22 -7.57
CA GLN A 291 -6.23 -54.64 -6.70
C GLN A 291 -7.58 -54.03 -7.09
N LYS A 292 -7.59 -52.79 -7.63
CA LYS A 292 -8.81 -52.06 -7.94
C LYS A 292 -8.56 -51.00 -9.03
N VAL A 293 -9.46 -50.92 -10.02
CA VAL A 293 -9.57 -49.74 -10.90
C VAL A 293 -10.48 -48.70 -10.24
N THR A 294 -10.07 -47.44 -10.29
CA THR A 294 -10.78 -46.29 -9.73
C THR A 294 -10.66 -45.09 -10.67
N GLU A 295 -11.54 -44.11 -10.52
CA GLU A 295 -11.36 -42.80 -11.14
C GLU A 295 -10.48 -41.90 -10.27
N MET A 296 -9.85 -40.91 -10.89
CA MET A 296 -9.23 -39.80 -10.18
C MET A 296 -10.33 -38.89 -9.63
N GLN A 297 -10.20 -38.45 -8.38
CA GLN A 297 -11.15 -37.55 -7.75
C GLN A 297 -11.29 -36.23 -8.53
N ALA A 298 -12.48 -35.62 -8.46
CA ALA A 298 -12.73 -34.29 -9.00
C ALA A 298 -11.88 -33.22 -8.29
N PRO A 299 -11.60 -32.06 -8.92
CA PRO A 299 -10.95 -30.93 -8.25
C PRO A 299 -11.68 -30.59 -6.94
N PRO A 300 -10.97 -30.32 -5.83
CA PRO A 300 -11.64 -30.10 -4.54
C PRO A 300 -12.45 -28.79 -4.58
N GLY A 301 -13.79 -28.91 -4.57
CA GLY A 301 -14.70 -27.76 -4.77
C GLY A 301 -14.70 -26.69 -3.68
N TRP A 302 -13.94 -26.89 -2.60
CA TRP A 302 -13.70 -25.91 -1.54
C TRP A 302 -12.46 -25.03 -1.80
N VAL A 303 -11.65 -25.34 -2.83
CA VAL A 303 -10.47 -24.55 -3.22
C VAL A 303 -10.92 -23.29 -3.95
N CYS A 304 -10.52 -22.11 -3.46
CA CYS A 304 -10.84 -20.84 -4.10
C CYS A 304 -10.22 -20.75 -5.50
N VAL A 305 -11.03 -20.45 -6.51
CA VAL A 305 -10.61 -20.19 -7.89
C VAL A 305 -10.90 -18.74 -8.33
N ASP A 306 -11.59 -17.98 -7.49
CA ASP A 306 -12.04 -16.62 -7.78
C ASP A 306 -10.89 -15.62 -7.80
N ALA A 307 -11.04 -14.56 -8.60
CA ALA A 307 -10.13 -13.42 -8.57
C ALA A 307 -10.38 -12.57 -7.30
N PRO A 308 -9.35 -11.94 -6.70
CA PRO A 308 -9.56 -10.92 -5.68
C PRO A 308 -10.41 -9.78 -6.24
N LYS A 309 -11.26 -9.20 -5.39
CA LYS A 309 -12.10 -8.06 -5.77
C LYS A 309 -11.56 -6.73 -5.28
N ASP A 310 -11.95 -5.65 -5.94
CA ASP A 310 -11.71 -4.28 -5.47
C ASP A 310 -12.86 -3.76 -4.57
N HIS A 311 -12.71 -2.53 -4.08
CA HIS A 311 -13.69 -1.83 -3.25
C HIS A 311 -15.02 -1.50 -3.96
N LEU A 312 -15.16 -1.84 -5.25
CA LEU A 312 -16.38 -1.71 -6.05
C LEU A 312 -16.94 -3.09 -6.46
N ASP A 313 -16.50 -4.16 -5.78
CA ASP A 313 -16.89 -5.57 -6.01
C ASP A 313 -16.50 -6.12 -7.40
N ARG A 314 -15.53 -5.49 -8.08
CA ARG A 314 -15.05 -5.90 -9.41
C ARG A 314 -13.81 -6.78 -9.32
N ASP A 315 -13.72 -7.78 -10.18
CA ASP A 315 -12.57 -8.67 -10.27
C ASP A 315 -11.28 -7.94 -10.66
N VAL A 316 -10.21 -8.17 -9.90
CA VAL A 316 -8.88 -7.59 -10.09
C VAL A 316 -7.97 -8.64 -10.71
N ALA A 317 -7.43 -8.33 -11.89
CA ALA A 317 -6.45 -9.19 -12.56
C ALA A 317 -5.19 -9.38 -11.70
N THR A 318 -4.90 -10.62 -11.29
CA THR A 318 -3.70 -10.98 -10.56
C THR A 318 -2.59 -11.49 -11.50
N PRO A 319 -1.31 -11.19 -11.22
CA PRO A 319 -0.21 -11.65 -12.05
C PRO A 319 -0.06 -13.17 -11.98
N ILE A 320 0.27 -13.79 -13.11
CA ILE A 320 0.76 -15.15 -13.15
C ILE A 320 2.22 -15.13 -12.68
N ILE A 321 2.51 -15.84 -11.60
CA ILE A 321 3.83 -15.87 -10.94
C ILE A 321 4.68 -16.99 -11.53
N TYR A 322 4.04 -18.09 -11.93
CA TYR A 322 4.67 -19.21 -12.62
C TYR A 322 3.65 -19.84 -13.56
N GLU A 323 4.09 -20.21 -14.77
CA GLU A 323 3.33 -21.05 -15.69
C GLU A 323 4.29 -22.03 -16.38
N GLY A 324 4.07 -23.33 -16.19
CA GLY A 324 5.02 -24.37 -16.59
C GLY A 324 4.61 -25.78 -16.15
N ALA A 325 5.54 -26.73 -16.17
CA ALA A 325 5.31 -28.09 -15.67
C ALA A 325 5.29 -28.14 -14.13
N SER A 326 4.80 -29.22 -13.53
CA SER A 326 5.04 -29.46 -12.11
C SER A 326 6.49 -29.92 -11.90
N ASN A 327 7.32 -29.07 -11.28
CA ASN A 327 8.74 -29.31 -11.05
C ASN A 327 9.25 -28.50 -9.84
N ASP A 328 10.54 -28.60 -9.50
CA ASP A 328 11.12 -27.87 -8.36
C ASP A 328 10.97 -26.34 -8.48
N THR A 329 10.93 -25.81 -9.71
CA THR A 329 10.66 -24.39 -9.97
C THR A 329 9.25 -24.00 -9.52
N LEU A 330 8.23 -24.84 -9.79
CA LEU A 330 6.88 -24.65 -9.26
C LEU A 330 6.89 -24.57 -7.72
N HIS A 331 7.58 -25.50 -7.05
CA HIS A 331 7.68 -25.51 -5.57
C HIS A 331 8.36 -24.26 -5.01
N ALA A 332 9.37 -23.73 -5.71
CA ALA A 332 10.08 -22.52 -5.32
C ALA A 332 9.23 -21.26 -5.53
N PHE A 333 8.45 -21.18 -6.60
CA PHE A 333 7.56 -20.03 -6.85
C PHE A 333 6.30 -20.03 -5.98
N SER A 334 5.71 -21.20 -5.68
CA SER A 334 4.54 -21.30 -4.80
C SER A 334 4.83 -21.03 -3.32
N ARG A 335 6.11 -20.99 -2.92
CA ARG A 335 6.57 -20.64 -1.56
C ARG A 335 6.95 -19.17 -1.37
N ARG A 336 6.86 -18.35 -2.42
CA ARG A 336 7.27 -16.94 -2.33
C ARG A 336 6.24 -16.09 -1.61
N PRO A 337 6.66 -15.15 -0.76
CA PRO A 337 5.74 -14.18 -0.20
C PRO A 337 5.15 -13.31 -1.31
N LEU A 338 3.84 -13.08 -1.23
CA LEU A 338 3.11 -12.19 -2.12
C LEU A 338 3.27 -10.71 -1.75
N PHE A 339 4.42 -10.33 -1.18
CA PHE A 339 4.82 -8.92 -1.00
C PHE A 339 5.17 -8.27 -2.32
N LEU A 340 4.12 -8.08 -3.11
CA LEU A 340 4.07 -7.09 -4.13
C LEU A 340 3.99 -5.74 -3.43
N GLY A 341 5.16 -5.25 -2.99
CA GLY A 341 5.44 -3.84 -2.90
C GLY A 341 5.32 -3.14 -4.27
N LYS A 342 4.46 -3.60 -5.19
CA LYS A 342 4.21 -3.05 -6.52
C LYS A 342 3.76 -1.60 -6.47
N SER A 343 3.03 -1.17 -5.43
CA SER A 343 2.72 0.26 -5.28
C SER A 343 3.99 1.07 -4.99
N THR A 344 4.90 0.55 -4.15
CA THR A 344 6.20 1.15 -3.87
C THR A 344 7.14 1.06 -5.08
N ILE A 345 7.28 -0.10 -5.71
CA ILE A 345 8.16 -0.39 -6.85
C ILE A 345 7.69 0.36 -8.10
N ALA A 346 6.38 0.44 -8.38
CA ALA A 346 5.87 1.27 -9.46
C ALA A 346 6.13 2.76 -9.18
N LYS A 347 5.85 3.24 -7.96
CA LYS A 347 6.18 4.63 -7.57
C LYS A 347 7.68 4.93 -7.54
N LEU A 348 8.53 3.93 -7.31
CA LEU A 348 9.98 4.02 -7.43
C LEU A 348 10.41 4.06 -8.91
N ALA A 349 9.72 3.33 -9.79
CA ALA A 349 9.92 3.41 -11.24
C ALA A 349 9.41 4.74 -11.85
N ASP A 350 8.44 5.39 -11.20
CA ASP A 350 7.98 6.74 -11.52
C ASP A 350 8.97 7.86 -11.08
N LEU A 351 10.05 7.52 -10.35
CA LEU A 351 11.04 8.52 -9.94
C LEU A 351 11.91 8.97 -11.13
N PRO A 352 12.29 10.27 -11.21
CA PRO A 352 12.90 10.88 -12.40
C PRO A 352 14.37 10.50 -12.66
N ALA A 353 14.86 9.41 -12.06
CA ALA A 353 16.21 8.88 -12.31
C ALA A 353 16.09 7.47 -12.91
N LYS A 354 16.67 7.27 -14.10
CA LYS A 354 16.96 5.92 -14.60
C LYS A 354 17.81 5.24 -13.52
N ALA A 355 17.35 4.09 -13.01
CA ALA A 355 18.12 3.34 -12.03
C ALA A 355 19.55 3.12 -12.57
N PRO A 356 20.60 3.24 -11.73
CA PRO A 356 21.96 3.00 -12.20
C PRO A 356 22.05 1.58 -12.77
N ASP A 357 22.69 1.44 -13.94
CA ASP A 357 23.03 0.12 -14.47
C ASP A 357 24.04 -0.50 -13.49
N VAL A 358 23.57 -1.46 -12.69
CA VAL A 358 24.39 -2.25 -11.79
C VAL A 358 24.81 -3.50 -12.56
N ASP A 359 26.01 -3.48 -13.12
CA ASP A 359 26.69 -4.68 -13.60
C ASP A 359 27.01 -5.59 -12.41
N GLY A 360 26.05 -6.45 -12.07
CA GLY A 360 26.13 -7.32 -10.91
C GLY A 360 24.96 -8.29 -10.81
N VAL A 361 25.15 -9.49 -11.36
CA VAL A 361 24.35 -10.72 -11.16
C VAL A 361 22.86 -10.49 -10.85
N TYR A 362 22.05 -10.33 -11.90
CA TYR A 362 20.62 -10.59 -11.79
C TYR A 362 20.40 -12.06 -11.42
N ASP A 363 19.87 -12.29 -10.23
CA ASP A 363 19.45 -13.60 -9.76
C ASP A 363 18.42 -14.21 -10.74
N GLU A 364 18.57 -15.51 -11.03
CA GLU A 364 17.66 -16.34 -11.84
C GLU A 364 16.21 -16.32 -11.32
N TYR A 365 16.01 -15.84 -10.10
CA TYR A 365 14.74 -15.67 -9.42
C TYR A 365 14.07 -14.30 -9.57
N THR A 366 14.62 -13.39 -10.37
CA THR A 366 13.97 -12.09 -10.69
C THR A 366 12.63 -12.31 -11.42
N ILE A 367 11.57 -11.60 -11.00
CA ILE A 367 10.26 -11.67 -11.65
C ILE A 367 10.40 -11.20 -13.10
N ARG A 368 10.27 -12.12 -14.07
CA ARG A 368 9.90 -11.72 -15.43
C ARG A 368 8.49 -11.16 -15.37
N ASP A 369 8.33 -9.91 -15.78
CA ASP A 369 7.03 -9.48 -16.28
C ASP A 369 6.75 -10.32 -17.53
N VAL A 370 5.70 -11.15 -17.50
CA VAL A 370 5.36 -12.06 -18.61
C VAL A 370 4.56 -11.30 -19.69
N THR A 371 4.90 -10.01 -19.89
CA THR A 371 4.42 -9.14 -20.96
C THR A 371 5.17 -9.38 -22.29
N GLY A 372 5.56 -10.64 -22.52
CA GLY A 372 5.62 -11.17 -23.89
C GLY A 372 4.19 -11.44 -24.37
N PRO A 373 3.87 -11.22 -25.65
CA PRO A 373 2.48 -11.20 -26.10
C PRO A 373 1.79 -12.55 -25.87
N PRO A 374 0.58 -12.58 -25.26
CA PRO A 374 -0.17 -13.80 -25.12
C PRO A 374 -0.59 -14.32 -26.50
N THR A 375 -0.27 -15.58 -26.79
CA THR A 375 -0.81 -16.28 -27.96
C THR A 375 -2.32 -16.21 -27.93
N THR A 376 -2.89 -15.53 -28.91
CA THR A 376 -4.28 -15.09 -28.90
C THR A 376 -5.22 -16.26 -29.17
N TYR A 377 -6.03 -16.63 -28.18
CA TYR A 377 -7.28 -17.36 -28.41
C TYR A 377 -8.43 -16.64 -27.71
N SER A 378 -9.53 -16.53 -28.46
CA SER A 378 -10.61 -15.57 -28.24
C SER A 378 -11.95 -16.28 -28.04
N VAL A 379 -12.75 -15.84 -27.07
CA VAL A 379 -14.22 -16.00 -27.06
C VAL A 379 -14.84 -14.85 -26.21
N PRO A 380 -16.14 -14.52 -26.33
CA PRO A 380 -16.50 -13.34 -27.11
C PRO A 380 -17.26 -12.27 -26.31
N GLY A 381 -16.95 -11.00 -26.57
CA GLY A 381 -17.69 -9.86 -26.03
C GLY A 381 -17.15 -8.57 -26.62
N ASP A 382 -18.03 -7.72 -27.14
CA ASP A 382 -17.65 -6.53 -27.92
C ASP A 382 -16.87 -5.51 -27.06
N THR A 383 -15.55 -5.49 -27.20
CA THR A 383 -14.70 -4.47 -26.57
C THR A 383 -14.75 -3.15 -27.34
N HIS A 384 -14.48 -2.05 -26.66
CA HIS A 384 -14.51 -0.68 -27.20
C HIS A 384 -13.69 -0.52 -28.50
N ASN A 385 -12.60 -1.27 -28.65
CA ASN A 385 -11.80 -1.30 -29.87
C ASN A 385 -12.57 -1.84 -31.09
N SER A 386 -13.57 -2.71 -30.94
CA SER A 386 -14.45 -3.13 -32.04
C SER A 386 -15.36 -2.00 -32.55
N ALA A 387 -15.67 -1.01 -31.71
CA ALA A 387 -16.43 0.19 -32.11
C ALA A 387 -15.51 1.20 -32.80
N VAL A 388 -14.32 1.44 -32.23
CA VAL A 388 -13.29 2.30 -32.84
C VAL A 388 -12.78 1.74 -34.17
N HIS A 389 -12.61 0.42 -34.28
CA HIS A 389 -12.20 -0.22 -35.54
C HIS A 389 -13.36 -0.31 -36.54
N ARG A 390 -14.63 -0.40 -36.10
CA ARG A 390 -15.79 -0.18 -37.00
C ARG A 390 -15.85 1.27 -37.52
N GLN A 391 -15.58 2.27 -36.69
CA GLN A 391 -15.53 3.67 -37.12
C GLN A 391 -14.34 3.96 -38.05
N LEU A 392 -13.15 3.43 -37.75
CA LEU A 392 -11.98 3.51 -38.64
C LEU A 392 -12.17 2.73 -39.94
N THR A 393 -12.83 1.56 -39.90
CA THR A 393 -13.13 0.79 -41.13
C THR A 393 -14.23 1.46 -41.94
N ALA A 394 -15.24 2.08 -41.32
CA ALA A 394 -16.24 2.88 -42.02
C ALA A 394 -15.64 4.15 -42.62
N ALA A 395 -14.75 4.84 -41.90
CA ALA A 395 -14.01 5.99 -42.42
C ALA A 395 -13.04 5.60 -43.55
N LYS A 396 -12.35 4.47 -43.42
CA LYS A 396 -11.47 3.93 -44.46
C LYS A 396 -12.28 3.47 -45.69
N ALA A 397 -13.40 2.78 -45.51
CA ALA A 397 -14.29 2.40 -46.60
C ALA A 397 -14.97 3.61 -47.26
N ALA A 398 -15.27 4.68 -46.52
CA ALA A 398 -15.76 5.94 -47.09
C ALA A 398 -14.67 6.65 -47.91
N HIS A 399 -13.42 6.64 -47.44
CA HIS A 399 -12.28 7.19 -48.17
C HIS A 399 -11.94 6.36 -49.41
N GLU A 400 -11.94 5.03 -49.30
CA GLU A 400 -11.72 4.09 -50.41
C GLU A 400 -12.86 4.21 -51.44
N ASN A 401 -14.13 4.29 -51.03
CA ASN A 401 -15.24 4.57 -51.94
C ASN A 401 -15.08 5.93 -52.65
N GLN A 402 -14.67 7.00 -51.96
CA GLN A 402 -14.37 8.28 -52.63
C GLN A 402 -13.22 8.17 -53.64
N SER A 403 -12.24 7.30 -53.40
CA SER A 403 -11.15 7.04 -54.35
C SER A 403 -11.58 6.16 -55.54
N VAL A 404 -12.55 5.26 -55.35
CA VAL A 404 -13.09 4.38 -56.39
C VAL A 404 -14.11 5.10 -57.29
N THR A 405 -14.95 6.00 -56.75
CA THR A 405 -15.86 6.80 -57.57
C THR A 405 -15.12 7.78 -58.49
N ARG A 406 -13.87 8.15 -58.17
CA ARG A 406 -13.02 9.01 -59.02
C ARG A 406 -12.40 8.30 -60.23
N TRP A 407 -12.61 6.99 -60.39
CA TRP A 407 -12.05 6.17 -61.47
C TRP A 407 -13.10 5.47 -62.35
N ARG A 408 -14.37 5.91 -62.30
CA ARG A 408 -15.43 5.43 -63.22
C ARG A 408 -16.30 6.55 -63.81
N SER A 409 -15.66 7.62 -64.25
CA SER A 409 -16.25 8.53 -65.22
C SER A 409 -15.15 9.20 -66.07
N GLU A 410 -15.22 8.90 -67.36
CA GLU A 410 -14.63 9.58 -68.54
C GLU A 410 -13.45 8.87 -69.24
N VAL A 411 -13.80 8.32 -70.41
CA VAL A 411 -12.89 7.78 -71.43
C VAL A 411 -12.49 8.93 -72.37
N PRO A 412 -11.21 9.06 -72.77
CA PRO A 412 -10.75 10.22 -73.53
C PRO A 412 -10.87 10.06 -75.05
N THR A 413 -11.08 11.17 -75.76
CA THR A 413 -10.87 11.27 -77.22
C THR A 413 -10.14 12.57 -77.61
N GLU A 414 -8.89 12.39 -78.02
CA GLU A 414 -8.24 13.07 -79.18
C GLU A 414 -8.40 14.60 -79.41
N ARG A 415 -7.34 15.38 -79.13
CA ARG A 415 -6.34 15.88 -80.14
C ARG A 415 -5.45 17.03 -79.65
N SER A 416 -4.22 17.07 -80.19
CA SER A 416 -3.21 18.15 -80.11
C SER A 416 -3.21 18.96 -81.45
N PRO A 417 -2.34 19.96 -81.76
CA PRO A 417 -1.11 20.41 -81.05
C PRO A 417 -0.73 21.93 -81.08
N SER A 418 0.42 22.24 -80.45
CA SER A 418 1.46 23.24 -80.83
C SER A 418 1.55 24.67 -80.19
N PRO A 419 2.76 25.30 -80.15
CA PRO A 419 3.22 26.36 -79.20
C PRO A 419 3.69 27.67 -79.95
N PRO A 420 4.64 28.58 -79.52
CA PRO A 420 5.51 28.73 -78.30
C PRO A 420 5.82 30.18 -77.75
N ALA A 421 6.88 30.30 -76.89
CA ALA A 421 7.76 31.47 -76.53
C ALA A 421 7.43 32.34 -75.26
N SER A 422 8.37 32.94 -74.48
CA SER A 422 9.85 32.75 -74.27
C SER A 422 10.46 33.62 -73.11
N SER A 423 11.41 33.07 -72.30
CA SER A 423 12.57 33.75 -71.62
C SER A 423 12.33 34.89 -70.56
N SER A 424 13.24 35.36 -69.67
CA SER A 424 14.69 35.16 -69.41
C SER A 424 15.16 35.81 -68.06
N TRP A 425 16.17 35.23 -67.35
CA TRP A 425 17.22 35.79 -66.42
C TRP A 425 16.93 36.95 -65.40
N GLY A 426 17.61 37.15 -64.25
CA GLY A 426 18.77 36.53 -63.58
C GLY A 426 19.05 37.11 -62.15
N ILE A 427 20.10 36.65 -61.46
CA ILE A 427 20.50 36.94 -60.04
C ILE A 427 21.67 37.99 -60.00
N PRO A 428 22.53 38.27 -58.94
CA PRO A 428 22.70 37.72 -57.55
C PRO A 428 23.07 38.70 -56.38
N SER A 429 23.03 38.16 -55.14
CA SER A 429 23.99 38.37 -54.00
C SER A 429 24.10 39.77 -53.31
N THR A 430 24.65 39.97 -52.10
CA THR A 430 25.67 39.25 -51.28
C THR A 430 25.46 39.40 -49.73
N SER A 431 25.95 38.42 -48.95
CA SER A 431 26.65 38.47 -47.62
C SER A 431 26.38 39.58 -46.56
N SER A 432 26.57 39.39 -45.23
CA SER A 432 26.72 38.22 -44.34
C SER A 432 27.01 38.68 -42.88
N HIS A 433 26.69 37.83 -41.90
CA HIS A 433 27.32 37.73 -40.57
C HIS A 433 27.13 38.78 -39.45
N THR A 434 27.05 38.21 -38.23
CA THR A 434 27.49 38.68 -36.90
C THR A 434 26.73 39.78 -36.14
N SER A 435 26.02 39.31 -35.11
CA SER A 435 25.79 39.91 -33.77
C SER A 435 27.12 40.35 -33.07
N PRO A 436 27.16 40.97 -31.86
CA PRO A 436 26.06 41.10 -30.86
C PRO A 436 26.02 42.42 -30.02
N SER A 437 25.05 42.43 -29.07
CA SER A 437 25.20 42.94 -27.68
C SER A 437 24.86 44.40 -27.35
N VAL A 438 24.49 44.57 -26.07
CA VAL A 438 24.27 45.81 -25.27
C VAL A 438 23.10 46.69 -25.78
N ALA A 439 21.89 46.66 -25.20
CA ALA A 439 21.46 46.97 -23.83
C ALA A 439 21.32 48.48 -23.54
N ASP A 440 20.24 48.81 -22.83
CA ASP A 440 19.74 50.15 -22.45
C ASP A 440 19.47 51.12 -23.62
N GLY A 441 18.37 51.89 -23.63
CA GLY A 441 17.33 52.07 -22.64
C GLY A 441 16.96 53.55 -22.54
N LEU A 442 15.67 53.86 -22.31
CA LEU A 442 15.14 55.22 -22.08
C LEU A 442 15.21 56.13 -23.35
N SER A 443 14.32 57.10 -23.60
CA SER A 443 13.10 57.53 -22.89
C SER A 443 12.30 58.55 -23.71
N VAL A 444 10.96 58.46 -23.62
CA VAL A 444 10.00 59.60 -23.53
C VAL A 444 9.73 60.45 -24.79
N PHE A 445 8.60 61.16 -24.74
CA PHE A 445 7.92 62.00 -25.73
C PHE A 445 7.04 61.18 -26.70
N ASP A 446 5.71 61.14 -26.53
CA ASP A 446 4.73 62.26 -26.57
C ASP A 446 4.88 63.03 -27.92
N ASP A 447 3.88 63.10 -28.80
CA ASP A 447 2.52 63.60 -28.54
C ASP A 447 1.46 63.13 -29.56
N ASP A 448 0.20 63.27 -29.12
CA ASP A 448 -1.07 63.56 -29.79
C ASP A 448 -1.41 63.19 -31.26
N ALA A 449 -2.59 62.55 -31.37
CA ALA A 449 -3.78 62.91 -32.16
C ALA A 449 -3.63 63.36 -33.65
N ALA A 450 -4.46 62.92 -34.60
CA ALA A 450 -5.93 62.87 -34.54
C ALA A 450 -6.55 62.19 -35.80
N SER A 451 -7.89 62.14 -35.83
CA SER A 451 -8.75 62.06 -37.04
C SER A 451 -8.98 60.70 -37.72
N GLU A 452 -10.10 60.07 -37.34
CA GLU A 452 -11.33 59.80 -38.13
C GLU A 452 -11.44 60.35 -39.59
N PRO A 453 -12.41 59.91 -40.45
CA PRO A 453 -13.65 59.12 -40.22
C PRO A 453 -13.72 57.85 -41.13
N ALA A 454 -14.84 57.15 -41.44
CA ALA A 454 -16.30 57.29 -41.23
C ALA A 454 -16.98 55.88 -41.13
N ALA A 455 -18.16 55.69 -40.52
CA ALA A 455 -19.56 55.80 -41.02
C ALA A 455 -19.94 54.81 -42.18
N SER A 456 -21.10 54.13 -42.21
CA SER A 456 -22.32 54.18 -41.36
C SER A 456 -23.27 52.96 -41.54
N SER A 457 -23.96 52.55 -40.45
CA SER A 457 -25.37 52.02 -40.37
C SER A 457 -25.80 50.79 -41.22
N SER A 458 -26.85 50.02 -40.90
CA SER A 458 -28.11 50.38 -40.21
C SER A 458 -28.89 49.20 -39.58
N HIS A 459 -29.53 49.47 -38.43
CA HIS A 459 -30.75 48.84 -37.86
C HIS A 459 -30.69 47.34 -37.45
N GLY A 460 -31.29 46.89 -36.34
CA GLY A 460 -31.94 47.61 -35.25
C GLY A 460 -33.21 46.91 -34.74
N ASP A 461 -33.17 46.34 -33.53
CA ASP A 461 -34.27 46.39 -32.56
C ASP A 461 -33.78 45.92 -31.17
N ALA A 462 -34.46 46.33 -30.10
CA ALA A 462 -33.98 46.21 -28.71
C ALA A 462 -35.03 45.63 -27.75
N MET A 463 -34.59 44.91 -26.72
CA MET A 463 -35.19 44.95 -25.38
C MET A 463 -34.28 44.31 -24.31
N ASP A 464 -34.04 45.10 -23.26
CA ASP A 464 -33.78 44.75 -21.85
C ASP A 464 -32.80 43.62 -21.48
N GLU A 465 -31.55 44.01 -21.16
CA GLU A 465 -30.67 43.24 -20.25
C GLU A 465 -30.34 44.12 -19.02
N GLU A 466 -31.02 43.88 -17.89
CA GLU A 466 -30.75 44.57 -16.62
C GLU A 466 -29.84 43.74 -15.69
N ASP A 467 -28.86 44.42 -15.11
CA ASP A 467 -27.95 44.04 -14.02
C ASP A 467 -27.12 42.73 -14.11
N ARG A 468 -25.91 42.85 -14.65
CA ARG A 468 -24.81 41.90 -14.44
C ARG A 468 -23.53 42.64 -14.03
N PRO A 469 -22.99 42.46 -12.80
CA PRO A 469 -21.94 43.33 -12.28
C PRO A 469 -20.58 43.15 -13.00
N LEU A 470 -20.10 44.25 -13.60
CA LEU A 470 -18.84 44.29 -14.35
C LEU A 470 -17.64 43.88 -13.48
N ARG A 471 -16.97 42.81 -13.92
CA ARG A 471 -15.88 42.13 -13.21
C ARG A 471 -14.63 43.01 -13.09
N ARG A 472 -14.48 43.71 -11.95
CA ARG A 472 -13.34 44.59 -11.62
C ARG A 472 -11.97 43.96 -11.95
N LYS A 473 -11.27 44.51 -12.94
CA LYS A 473 -9.86 44.17 -13.24
C LYS A 473 -8.96 44.55 -12.05
N ARG A 474 -7.92 43.75 -11.77
CA ARG A 474 -6.94 44.01 -10.69
C ARG A 474 -6.16 45.30 -10.97
N LYS A 475 -6.13 46.22 -9.99
CA LYS A 475 -5.33 47.45 -10.05
C LYS A 475 -3.82 47.16 -10.09
N SER A 476 -3.08 47.84 -10.96
CA SER A 476 -1.61 47.77 -11.05
C SER A 476 -0.91 48.33 -9.82
N THR A 477 0.40 48.09 -9.67
CA THR A 477 1.19 48.61 -8.54
C THR A 477 1.19 50.14 -8.48
N ALA A 478 1.22 50.81 -9.64
CA ALA A 478 1.05 52.26 -9.74
C ALA A 478 -0.35 52.70 -9.29
N GLN A 479 -1.41 52.03 -9.76
CA GLN A 479 -2.80 52.31 -9.34
C GLN A 479 -3.04 52.01 -7.84
N ARG A 480 -2.28 51.10 -7.23
CA ARG A 480 -2.30 50.88 -5.76
C ARG A 480 -1.61 52.01 -5.00
N LYS A 481 -0.46 52.52 -5.47
CA LYS A 481 0.21 53.69 -4.88
C LYS A 481 -0.65 54.96 -5.04
N ALA A 482 -1.27 55.16 -6.20
CA ALA A 482 -2.23 56.25 -6.44
C ALA A 482 -3.48 56.13 -5.55
N ALA A 483 -4.08 54.94 -5.44
CA ALA A 483 -5.22 54.72 -4.55
C ALA A 483 -4.86 54.85 -3.05
N LYS A 484 -3.61 54.58 -2.66
CA LYS A 484 -3.11 54.86 -1.31
C LYS A 484 -3.04 56.37 -1.06
N ARG A 485 -2.38 57.13 -1.94
CA ARG A 485 -2.31 58.60 -1.87
C ARG A 485 -3.68 59.27 -1.87
N ALA A 486 -4.59 58.82 -2.73
CA ALA A 486 -5.96 59.32 -2.77
C ALA A 486 -6.77 59.04 -1.49
N ARG A 487 -6.47 57.93 -0.79
CA ARG A 487 -7.09 57.57 0.50
C ARG A 487 -6.40 58.23 1.71
N GLU A 488 -5.20 58.76 1.52
CA GLU A 488 -4.47 59.59 2.50
C GLU A 488 -4.85 61.08 2.38
N ALA A 489 -5.38 61.50 1.22
CA ALA A 489 -5.91 62.84 0.96
C ALA A 489 -7.44 62.96 1.12
N ASP A 490 -8.12 61.87 1.50
CA ASP A 490 -9.56 61.83 1.76
C ASP A 490 -9.86 62.45 3.14
N PRO A 491 -10.67 63.53 3.23
CA PRO A 491 -10.98 64.18 4.50
C PRO A 491 -11.89 63.33 5.42
N ASN A 492 -12.48 62.23 4.94
CA ASN A 492 -13.26 61.33 5.79
C ASN A 492 -13.05 59.86 5.38
N PRO A 493 -11.86 59.28 5.64
CA PRO A 493 -11.47 58.00 5.08
C PRO A 493 -12.33 56.86 5.62
N PRO A 494 -12.75 55.89 4.78
CA PRO A 494 -13.57 54.77 5.22
C PRO A 494 -12.83 53.97 6.30
N PRO A 495 -13.53 53.57 7.38
CA PRO A 495 -12.93 53.09 8.62
C PRO A 495 -11.88 52.02 8.34
N LYS A 496 -10.69 52.21 8.93
CA LYS A 496 -9.62 51.21 8.84
C LYS A 496 -10.18 49.92 9.44
N HIS A 497 -10.27 48.89 8.62
CA HIS A 497 -10.60 47.54 9.07
C HIS A 497 -9.56 47.17 10.13
N VAL A 498 -9.98 47.11 11.40
CA VAL A 498 -9.06 46.88 12.51
C VAL A 498 -8.40 45.53 12.27
N GLN A 499 -7.08 45.54 12.15
CA GLN A 499 -6.32 44.33 11.92
C GLN A 499 -6.32 43.55 13.24
N ARG A 500 -6.90 42.35 13.24
CA ARG A 500 -6.95 41.46 14.42
C ARG A 500 -5.57 41.39 15.07
N ASP A 501 -5.53 41.58 16.38
CA ASP A 501 -4.32 41.31 17.15
C ASP A 501 -3.93 39.82 16.98
N LYS A 502 -2.64 39.59 16.80
CA LYS A 502 -2.07 38.24 16.68
C LYS A 502 -1.59 37.70 18.03
N TRP A 503 -1.46 38.57 19.03
CA TRP A 503 -1.02 38.23 20.39
C TRP A 503 -2.18 37.76 21.29
N GLU A 504 -3.41 37.78 20.77
CA GLU A 504 -4.60 37.26 21.42
C GLU A 504 -5.38 36.36 20.46
N ASP A 505 -5.92 35.24 20.96
CA ASP A 505 -6.80 34.37 20.18
C ASP A 505 -8.11 35.09 19.81
N PRO A 506 -8.67 34.83 18.61
CA PRO A 506 -9.92 35.46 18.22
C PRO A 506 -11.07 34.90 19.07
N GLU A 507 -11.98 35.77 19.47
CA GLU A 507 -13.20 35.36 20.17
C GLU A 507 -13.99 34.34 19.33
N SER A 508 -14.01 33.09 19.77
CA SER A 508 -14.70 32.01 19.06
C SER A 508 -15.01 30.82 19.96
N ASP A 509 -16.21 30.28 19.76
CA ASP A 509 -16.76 29.06 20.34
C ASP A 509 -16.07 27.74 19.94
N ILE A 510 -15.14 27.76 18.96
CA ILE A 510 -14.41 26.58 18.49
C ILE A 510 -12.93 26.56 18.89
N ILE A 511 -12.38 27.66 19.42
CA ILE A 511 -11.02 27.66 19.96
C ILE A 511 -11.12 27.25 21.44
N PRO A 512 -10.36 26.24 21.89
CA PRO A 512 -10.31 25.91 23.32
C PRO A 512 -9.71 27.07 24.13
N PRO A 513 -9.93 27.16 25.44
CA PRO A 513 -9.26 28.18 26.25
C PRO A 513 -7.73 27.96 26.26
N ALA A 514 -6.97 29.00 25.94
CA ALA A 514 -5.51 29.02 26.15
C ALA A 514 -5.18 28.92 27.65
N ALA A 515 -4.04 28.31 28.00
CA ALA A 515 -3.62 28.20 29.39
C ALA A 515 -3.34 29.59 30.00
N PRO A 516 -3.94 29.98 31.15
CA PRO A 516 -3.90 31.37 31.64
C PRO A 516 -2.49 31.94 31.84
N ILE A 517 -1.56 31.14 32.38
CA ILE A 517 -0.16 31.55 32.60
C ILE A 517 0.53 31.84 31.26
N TRP A 518 0.31 30.99 30.25
CA TRP A 518 0.92 31.13 28.93
C TRP A 518 0.29 32.26 28.11
N ALA A 519 -1.01 32.48 28.24
CA ALA A 519 -1.71 33.62 27.65
C ALA A 519 -1.25 34.95 28.27
N ALA A 520 -1.04 35.01 29.59
CA ALA A 520 -0.47 36.19 30.24
C ALA A 520 0.98 36.43 29.80
N ALA A 521 1.82 35.40 29.75
CA ALA A 521 3.19 35.47 29.25
C ALA A 521 3.28 35.96 27.80
N LEU A 522 2.38 35.50 26.92
CA LEU A 522 2.32 35.92 25.52
C LEU A 522 2.05 37.44 25.36
N LYS A 523 1.19 38.01 26.21
CA LYS A 523 0.88 39.45 26.19
C LYS A 523 2.00 40.33 26.74
N MET A 524 2.92 39.77 27.54
CA MET A 524 4.05 40.48 28.14
C MET A 524 5.31 40.52 27.25
N VAL A 525 5.26 39.95 26.04
CA VAL A 525 6.42 39.90 25.14
C VAL A 525 6.82 41.30 24.68
N ASP A 526 8.09 41.64 24.94
CA ASP A 526 8.75 42.85 24.48
C ASP A 526 9.04 42.73 22.98
N GLN A 527 8.37 43.56 22.18
CA GLN A 527 8.43 43.56 20.72
C GLN A 527 9.46 44.55 20.15
N SER A 528 10.37 45.05 20.99
CA SER A 528 11.39 46.04 20.57
C SER A 528 12.43 45.40 19.64
N PRO A 529 12.80 46.02 18.50
CA PRO A 529 13.72 45.44 17.52
C PRO A 529 15.09 45.02 18.06
N GLU A 530 15.53 45.63 19.17
CA GLU A 530 16.78 45.38 19.88
C GLU A 530 16.81 44.01 20.56
N ARG A 531 15.64 43.36 20.74
CA ARG A 531 15.51 42.00 21.28
C ARG A 531 15.76 40.90 20.23
N LEU A 532 15.77 41.24 18.94
CA LEU A 532 15.76 40.25 17.88
C LEU A 532 17.13 39.63 17.64
N GLU A 533 17.17 38.30 17.47
CA GLU A 533 18.41 37.57 17.27
C GLU A 533 19.05 37.89 15.90
N PRO A 534 20.40 38.00 15.80
CA PRO A 534 21.07 38.33 14.55
C PRO A 534 20.97 37.24 13.48
N LEU A 535 21.05 35.96 13.88
CA LEU A 535 21.11 34.80 12.98
C LEU A 535 19.72 34.19 12.70
N ARG A 536 18.66 34.99 12.84
CA ARG A 536 17.27 34.52 12.73
C ARG A 536 16.89 33.98 11.34
N PRO A 537 15.99 32.99 11.25
CA PRO A 537 15.40 32.56 9.98
C PRO A 537 14.68 33.70 9.24
N GLU A 538 14.88 33.79 7.92
CA GLU A 538 14.21 34.80 7.09
C GLU A 538 12.68 34.60 6.98
N ASN A 539 12.21 33.36 7.17
CA ASN A 539 10.83 32.97 6.91
C ASN A 539 9.99 32.85 8.20
N ARG A 540 8.97 33.72 8.33
CA ARG A 540 7.96 33.65 9.40
C ARG A 540 6.90 32.56 9.14
N SER A 541 7.36 31.38 8.74
CA SER A 541 6.53 30.24 8.37
C SER A 541 6.06 29.43 9.59
N TYR A 542 5.08 28.58 9.32
CA TYR A 542 4.43 27.71 10.29
C TYR A 542 4.52 26.27 9.76
N CYS A 543 5.03 25.36 10.60
CA CYS A 543 5.07 23.92 10.31
C CYS A 543 3.68 23.27 10.37
N TRP A 544 2.68 23.98 10.91
CA TRP A 544 1.31 23.52 11.11
C TRP A 544 0.35 24.69 10.79
N PRO A 545 -0.92 24.46 10.44
CA PRO A 545 -1.86 25.57 10.28
C PRO A 545 -2.07 26.33 11.59
N ASP A 546 -1.96 27.66 11.54
CA ASP A 546 -2.34 28.56 12.63
C ASP A 546 -3.80 28.27 13.07
N PRO A 547 -4.06 27.92 14.35
CA PRO A 547 -5.39 27.53 14.83
C PRO A 547 -6.49 28.56 14.53
N ALA A 548 -6.16 29.85 14.51
CA ALA A 548 -7.12 30.90 14.23
C ALA A 548 -7.59 30.94 12.76
N LEU A 549 -6.94 30.20 11.84
CA LEU A 549 -7.42 30.02 10.47
C LEU A 549 -8.77 29.29 10.42
N PHE A 550 -9.02 28.37 11.35
CA PHE A 550 -10.27 27.64 11.46
C PHE A 550 -11.40 28.51 12.03
N ALA A 551 -11.10 29.45 12.93
CA ALA A 551 -12.09 30.33 13.56
C ALA A 551 -12.45 31.55 12.70
N THR A 552 -11.45 32.21 12.11
CA THR A 552 -11.63 33.49 11.39
C THR A 552 -12.19 33.35 9.97
N THR A 553 -12.41 32.11 9.50
CA THR A 553 -12.95 31.82 8.17
C THR A 553 -14.47 31.64 8.22
N SER A 554 -15.19 32.17 7.22
CA SER A 554 -16.60 31.83 6.98
C SER A 554 -16.81 30.43 6.39
N LYS A 555 -15.72 29.70 6.11
CA LYS A 555 -15.72 28.40 5.42
C LYS A 555 -15.25 27.26 6.35
N LYS A 556 -15.69 27.30 7.63
CA LYS A 556 -15.19 26.44 8.71
C LYS A 556 -15.18 24.94 8.33
N GLY A 557 -16.30 24.40 7.84
CA GLY A 557 -16.40 23.01 7.40
C GLY A 557 -15.41 22.64 6.29
N ARG A 558 -15.11 23.54 5.34
CA ARG A 558 -14.14 23.27 4.26
C ARG A 558 -12.71 23.23 4.78
N PHE A 559 -12.36 24.14 5.69
CA PHE A 559 -11.04 24.15 6.33
C PHE A 559 -10.83 22.86 7.13
N LEU A 560 -11.85 22.41 7.87
CA LEU A 560 -11.84 21.14 8.59
C LEU A 560 -11.66 19.94 7.66
N VAL A 561 -12.52 19.77 6.64
CA VAL A 561 -12.49 18.63 5.71
C VAL A 561 -11.13 18.55 5.00
N ASN A 562 -10.64 19.68 4.48
CA ASN A 562 -9.36 19.74 3.78
C ASN A 562 -8.18 19.47 4.72
N TRP A 563 -8.24 19.96 5.96
CA TRP A 563 -7.22 19.67 6.98
C TRP A 563 -7.20 18.20 7.36
N LEU A 564 -8.34 17.60 7.71
CA LEU A 564 -8.45 16.19 8.11
C LEU A 564 -7.99 15.23 7.00
N ALA A 565 -8.33 15.54 5.74
CA ALA A 565 -7.85 14.78 4.58
C ALA A 565 -6.31 14.80 4.43
N ALA A 566 -5.67 15.88 4.86
CA ALA A 566 -4.22 16.11 4.72
C ALA A 566 -3.39 15.70 5.95
N ARG A 567 -3.96 15.86 7.16
CA ARG A 567 -3.27 15.85 8.47
C ARG A 567 -2.27 14.72 8.64
N GLN A 568 -2.63 13.52 8.20
CA GLN A 568 -1.82 12.31 8.46
C GLN A 568 -0.63 12.16 7.54
N ALA A 569 -0.80 12.51 6.27
CA ALA A 569 0.32 12.58 5.34
C ALA A 569 1.24 13.78 5.70
N TRP A 570 0.69 14.84 6.29
CA TRP A 570 1.46 15.95 6.87
C TRP A 570 2.26 15.53 8.12
N LEU A 571 1.63 14.81 9.06
CA LEU A 571 2.29 14.21 10.23
C LEU A 571 3.47 13.32 9.83
N ALA A 572 3.24 12.38 8.90
CA ALA A 572 4.28 11.48 8.41
C ALA A 572 5.46 12.24 7.77
N ARG A 573 5.20 13.36 7.08
CA ARG A 573 6.26 14.23 6.57
C ARG A 573 7.04 14.96 7.66
N LEU A 574 6.37 15.43 8.73
CA LEU A 574 7.04 16.13 9.83
C LEU A 574 7.86 15.20 10.74
N THR A 575 7.46 13.93 10.88
CA THR A 575 8.19 12.96 11.71
C THR A 575 9.33 12.24 10.97
N THR A 576 9.25 12.10 9.64
CA THR A 576 10.33 11.45 8.85
C THR A 576 11.52 12.38 8.60
N SER A 577 12.73 11.85 8.75
CA SER A 577 14.00 12.58 8.62
C SER A 577 14.16 13.34 7.30
N ALA A 578 13.59 12.84 6.19
CA ALA A 578 13.61 13.51 4.88
C ALA A 578 12.73 14.77 4.79
N GLY A 579 11.68 14.89 5.62
CA GLY A 579 10.73 16.02 5.55
C GLY A 579 11.03 17.18 6.50
N GLN A 580 11.80 16.93 7.57
CA GLN A 580 12.00 17.87 8.69
C GLN A 580 12.64 19.23 8.32
N GLY A 581 13.42 19.31 7.23
CA GLY A 581 14.09 20.56 6.83
C GLY A 581 13.24 21.50 5.96
N ASN A 582 12.20 20.99 5.29
CA ASN A 582 11.48 21.71 4.21
C ASN A 582 9.97 21.80 4.43
N ALA A 583 9.45 21.44 5.60
CA ALA A 583 8.01 21.29 5.87
C ALA A 583 7.40 22.51 6.60
N ALA A 584 7.46 23.70 6.00
CA ALA A 584 6.84 24.90 6.57
C ALA A 584 6.20 25.80 5.50
N GLY A 585 5.06 26.41 5.83
CA GLY A 585 4.30 27.28 4.92
C GLY A 585 4.02 28.66 5.53
N SER A 586 3.84 29.68 4.70
CA SER A 586 3.32 30.96 5.20
C SER A 586 1.85 30.83 5.59
N ASN A 587 1.39 31.70 6.49
CA ASN A 587 0.00 31.71 6.94
C ASN A 587 -1.02 31.95 5.79
N GLN A 588 -0.59 32.57 4.69
CA GLN A 588 -1.40 32.68 3.47
C GLN A 588 -1.45 31.36 2.67
N MET A 589 -0.34 30.62 2.60
CA MET A 589 -0.31 29.31 1.92
C MET A 589 -1.18 28.29 2.64
N TRP A 590 -1.21 28.31 3.98
CA TRP A 590 -2.15 27.51 4.76
C TRP A 590 -3.61 27.88 4.49
N ARG A 591 -3.95 29.18 4.42
CA ARG A 591 -5.30 29.64 4.02
C ARG A 591 -5.69 29.19 2.61
N ASP A 592 -4.76 29.28 1.67
CA ASP A 592 -5.00 28.90 0.28
C ASP A 592 -5.20 27.39 0.15
N TYR A 593 -4.42 26.57 0.88
CA TYR A 593 -4.54 25.11 0.96
C TYR A 593 -5.86 24.66 1.58
N LEU A 594 -6.15 25.11 2.80
CA LEU A 594 -7.38 24.75 3.52
C LEU A 594 -8.63 25.32 2.84
N GLY A 595 -8.49 26.37 2.05
CA GLY A 595 -9.57 26.99 1.28
C GLY A 595 -9.90 26.33 -0.07
N VAL A 596 -9.12 25.34 -0.54
CA VAL A 596 -9.28 24.69 -1.86
C VAL A 596 -10.70 24.17 -2.07
N LYS A 597 -11.27 24.45 -3.24
CA LYS A 597 -12.48 23.79 -3.75
C LYS A 597 -12.09 22.59 -4.61
N HIS A 598 -12.72 21.45 -4.32
CA HIS A 598 -12.74 20.26 -5.16
C HIS A 598 -13.95 20.38 -6.09
N ASP A 599 -13.70 20.64 -7.38
CA ASP A 599 -14.71 20.90 -8.41
C ASP A 599 -14.14 20.37 -9.72
N ARG A 600 -14.92 19.62 -10.51
CA ARG A 600 -14.46 19.06 -11.80
C ARG A 600 -14.21 20.14 -12.87
N SER A 601 -14.63 21.39 -12.65
CA SER A 601 -14.56 22.49 -13.63
C SER A 601 -13.30 23.38 -13.53
N LEU A 602 -12.17 22.84 -13.07
CA LEU A 602 -10.93 23.60 -12.92
C LEU A 602 -10.38 24.10 -14.27
N ARG A 603 -10.49 25.42 -14.50
CA ARG A 603 -9.84 26.09 -15.62
C ARG A 603 -8.34 26.17 -15.37
N THR A 604 -7.54 25.51 -16.18
CA THR A 604 -6.07 25.52 -16.11
C THR A 604 -5.48 26.92 -16.40
N GLY A 605 -4.27 27.17 -15.88
CA GLY A 605 -3.52 28.41 -16.11
C GLY A 605 -3.92 29.61 -15.24
N THR A 606 -4.85 29.44 -14.30
CA THR A 606 -5.27 30.54 -13.41
C THR A 606 -4.22 30.88 -12.35
N PHE A 607 -4.35 32.05 -11.72
CA PHE A 607 -3.56 32.39 -10.52
C PHE A 607 -3.82 31.38 -9.40
N THR A 608 -5.06 30.87 -9.28
CA THR A 608 -5.45 29.85 -8.30
C THR A 608 -4.73 28.54 -8.53
N ASP A 609 -4.53 28.09 -9.78
CA ASP A 609 -3.76 26.87 -10.06
C ASP A 609 -2.28 27.03 -9.76
N ARG A 610 -1.71 28.22 -10.02
CA ARG A 610 -0.32 28.49 -9.65
C ARG A 610 -0.11 28.53 -8.14
N CYS A 611 -1.06 29.10 -7.39
CA CYS A 611 -1.10 28.97 -5.94
C CYS A 611 -1.23 27.50 -5.51
N ARG A 612 -2.15 26.73 -6.10
CA ARG A 612 -2.38 25.30 -5.82
C ARG A 612 -1.11 24.48 -6.06
N ALA A 613 -0.49 24.58 -7.24
CA ALA A 613 0.73 23.85 -7.57
C ALA A 613 1.91 24.25 -6.67
N GLN A 614 2.03 25.53 -6.30
CA GLN A 614 3.05 25.96 -5.33
C GLN A 614 2.78 25.40 -3.93
N VAL A 615 1.51 25.34 -3.53
CA VAL A 615 1.04 24.76 -2.27
C VAL A 615 1.28 23.25 -2.25
N GLU A 616 0.87 22.49 -3.26
CA GLU A 616 1.12 21.06 -3.41
C GLU A 616 2.63 20.75 -3.48
N LYS A 617 3.43 21.57 -4.16
CA LYS A 617 4.90 21.46 -4.16
C LYS A 617 5.50 21.71 -2.78
N THR A 618 5.00 22.71 -2.04
CA THR A 618 5.53 23.05 -0.71
C THR A 618 5.14 21.97 0.30
N PHE A 619 3.86 21.61 0.38
CA PHE A 619 3.35 20.65 1.36
C PHE A 619 3.56 19.19 0.94
N GLY A 620 3.82 18.90 -0.35
CA GLY A 620 4.05 17.54 -0.86
C GLY A 620 2.79 16.66 -0.88
N LEU A 621 1.62 17.27 -0.70
CA LEU A 621 0.33 16.62 -0.57
C LEU A 621 -0.59 17.14 -1.67
N SER A 622 -0.95 16.27 -2.62
CA SER A 622 -1.90 16.65 -3.66
C SER A 622 -3.34 16.63 -3.14
N MET A 623 -4.09 17.66 -3.47
CA MET A 623 -5.51 17.78 -3.18
C MET A 623 -6.28 17.10 -4.30
N ARG A 624 -6.81 15.89 -4.04
CA ARG A 624 -7.58 15.09 -5.02
C ARG A 624 -8.59 15.96 -5.78
N GLU A 625 -8.75 15.73 -7.08
CA GLU A 625 -9.72 16.48 -7.90
C GLU A 625 -11.17 16.28 -7.38
N GLU A 626 -11.46 15.07 -6.91
CA GLU A 626 -12.65 14.73 -6.15
C GLU A 626 -12.29 14.66 -4.65
N GLY A 627 -12.84 15.59 -3.86
CA GLY A 627 -12.64 15.62 -2.41
C GLY A 627 -13.21 14.37 -1.72
N PRO A 628 -12.73 14.03 -0.51
CA PRO A 628 -13.24 12.85 0.21
C PRO A 628 -14.73 13.01 0.51
N ALA A 629 -15.55 12.01 0.20
CA ALA A 629 -16.99 12.04 0.48
C ALA A 629 -17.32 11.93 1.98
N THR A 630 -16.55 11.10 2.68
CA THR A 630 -16.65 10.83 4.11
C THR A 630 -15.25 10.90 4.73
N LEU A 631 -15.16 11.50 5.92
CA LEU A 631 -13.98 11.53 6.77
C LEU A 631 -14.34 11.03 8.18
N TYR A 632 -13.34 10.62 8.95
CA TYR A 632 -13.52 10.23 10.35
C TYR A 632 -12.59 11.05 11.24
N TRP A 633 -13.14 11.59 12.32
CA TRP A 633 -12.37 12.13 13.43
C TRP A 633 -12.66 11.29 14.67
N GLN A 634 -11.66 10.52 15.10
CA GLN A 634 -11.85 9.43 16.06
C GLN A 634 -12.96 8.47 15.60
N GLU A 635 -14.02 8.30 16.39
CA GLU A 635 -15.20 7.47 16.09
C GLU A 635 -16.29 8.24 15.32
N ALA A 636 -16.16 9.56 15.14
CA ALA A 636 -17.19 10.38 14.52
C ALA A 636 -17.05 10.46 13.00
N GLU A 637 -18.08 10.01 12.28
CA GLU A 637 -18.22 10.23 10.84
C GLU A 637 -18.54 11.70 10.52
N ILE A 638 -17.82 12.25 9.54
CA ILE A 638 -17.95 13.62 9.03
C ILE A 638 -18.21 13.54 7.52
N LEU A 639 -19.43 13.87 7.12
CA LEU A 639 -19.84 13.87 5.71
C LEU A 639 -19.43 15.20 5.04
N ALA A 640 -18.58 15.13 4.02
CA ALA A 640 -18.16 16.30 3.25
C ALA A 640 -19.26 16.88 2.35
N SER A 641 -20.41 16.20 2.23
CA SER A 641 -21.61 16.75 1.60
C SER A 641 -22.34 17.80 2.46
N ARG A 642 -22.06 17.88 3.77
CA ARG A 642 -22.74 18.79 4.73
C ARG A 642 -21.90 20.02 5.11
N LEU A 643 -21.05 20.49 4.19
CA LEU A 643 -20.09 21.58 4.42
C LEU A 643 -20.70 22.93 4.86
N GLU A 644 -21.99 23.15 4.56
CA GLU A 644 -22.69 24.41 4.81
C GLU A 644 -23.53 24.38 6.11
N ASP A 645 -23.80 23.19 6.66
CA ASP A 645 -24.64 22.96 7.86
C ASP A 645 -23.81 22.79 9.16
N PHE A 646 -22.57 23.29 9.18
CA PHE A 646 -21.58 23.04 10.25
C PHE A 646 -21.84 23.83 11.56
N ASN A 647 -23.10 23.92 11.98
CA ASN A 647 -23.60 24.71 13.11
C ASN A 647 -24.19 23.87 14.27
N GLY A 648 -24.13 22.54 14.21
CA GLY A 648 -24.52 21.66 15.32
C GLY A 648 -23.48 21.62 16.45
N GLU A 649 -23.90 21.29 17.67
CA GLU A 649 -22.98 21.24 18.83
C GLU A 649 -21.97 20.09 18.71
N LYS A 650 -22.35 18.96 18.10
CA LYS A 650 -21.45 17.84 17.83
C LYS A 650 -20.33 18.26 16.87
N GLU A 651 -20.69 18.95 15.80
CA GLU A 651 -19.80 19.47 14.78
C GLU A 651 -18.87 20.56 15.35
N ARG A 652 -19.40 21.45 16.20
CA ARG A 652 -18.58 22.42 16.97
C ARG A 652 -17.62 21.72 17.91
N HIS A 653 -18.03 20.67 18.61
CA HIS A 653 -17.16 19.94 19.53
C HIS A 653 -16.01 19.23 18.78
N ILE A 654 -16.29 18.58 17.64
CA ILE A 654 -15.26 18.06 16.72
C ILE A 654 -14.32 19.18 16.27
N MET A 655 -14.85 20.36 15.96
CA MET A 655 -14.03 21.51 15.58
C MET A 655 -13.12 21.96 16.73
N ARG A 656 -13.61 22.00 17.99
CA ARG A 656 -12.78 22.27 19.18
C ARG A 656 -11.65 21.26 19.33
N GLU A 657 -11.95 19.97 19.16
CA GLU A 657 -10.93 18.90 19.21
C GLU A 657 -9.86 19.05 18.13
N VAL A 658 -10.24 19.41 16.90
CA VAL A 658 -9.30 19.60 15.78
C VAL A 658 -8.50 20.90 15.90
N VAL A 659 -9.10 21.96 16.44
CA VAL A 659 -8.40 23.21 16.72
C VAL A 659 -7.44 23.04 17.90
N TRP A 660 -7.84 22.31 18.95
CA TRP A 660 -6.94 21.90 20.04
C TRP A 660 -5.74 21.11 19.51
N ASP A 661 -6.00 20.10 18.68
CA ASP A 661 -4.96 19.30 18.02
C ASP A 661 -3.99 20.16 17.19
N ALA A 662 -4.52 21.24 16.59
CA ALA A 662 -3.69 22.22 15.89
C ALA A 662 -2.88 23.12 16.83
N CYS A 663 -3.41 23.53 17.98
CA CYS A 663 -2.64 24.24 19.00
C CYS A 663 -1.49 23.37 19.52
N GLU A 664 -1.77 22.12 19.90
CA GLU A 664 -0.83 21.22 20.55
C GLU A 664 0.34 20.83 19.62
N HIS A 665 0.04 20.39 18.40
CA HIS A 665 1.10 20.09 17.42
C HIS A 665 1.86 21.33 16.98
N SER A 666 1.22 22.50 16.88
CA SER A 666 1.94 23.75 16.62
C SER A 666 2.95 24.01 17.73
N PHE A 667 2.53 23.95 19.00
CA PHE A 667 3.41 24.14 20.15
C PHE A 667 4.58 23.13 20.16
N HIS A 668 4.31 21.84 19.93
CA HIS A 668 5.33 20.79 19.86
C HIS A 668 6.42 21.08 18.80
N PHE A 669 6.00 21.37 17.57
CA PHE A 669 6.94 21.60 16.46
C PHE A 669 7.58 23.00 16.51
N GLU A 670 6.92 24.01 17.07
CA GLU A 670 7.47 25.35 17.28
C GLU A 670 8.54 25.36 18.38
N LEU A 671 8.32 24.64 19.48
CA LEU A 671 9.32 24.51 20.54
C LEU A 671 10.56 23.77 20.05
N ARG A 672 10.40 22.70 19.25
CA ARG A 672 11.51 22.03 18.57
C ARG A 672 12.25 22.94 17.60
N ALA A 673 11.53 23.74 16.81
CA ALA A 673 12.12 24.68 15.87
C ALA A 673 12.89 25.81 16.58
N LEU A 674 12.38 26.29 17.72
CA LEU A 674 13.05 27.25 18.58
C LEU A 674 14.33 26.67 19.17
N ASP A 675 14.28 25.46 19.73
CA ASP A 675 15.45 24.83 20.35
C ASP A 675 16.59 24.63 19.35
N ARG A 676 16.27 24.26 18.10
CA ARG A 676 17.26 24.18 17.00
C ARG A 676 17.98 25.48 16.69
N CYS A 677 17.37 26.63 17.00
CA CYS A 677 17.99 27.94 16.81
C CYS A 677 18.71 28.40 18.09
N ALA A 678 18.00 28.34 19.23
CA ALA A 678 18.47 28.85 20.52
C ALA A 678 19.57 27.97 21.17
N ALA A 679 19.71 26.71 20.75
CA ALA A 679 20.70 25.75 21.23
C ALA A 679 21.49 25.10 20.08
N ALA A 680 21.77 25.84 18.99
CA ALA A 680 22.33 25.28 17.75
C ALA A 680 23.58 24.39 17.94
N LEU A 681 24.50 24.78 18.84
CA LEU A 681 25.71 24.01 19.15
C LEU A 681 25.41 22.62 19.74
N GLU A 682 24.35 22.49 20.54
CA GLU A 682 23.94 21.20 21.14
C GLU A 682 23.32 20.27 20.08
N TRP A 683 22.72 20.85 19.04
CA TRP A 683 22.21 20.12 17.88
C TRP A 683 23.31 19.73 16.88
N GLU A 684 24.46 20.40 16.91
CA GLU A 684 25.65 20.01 16.14
C GLU A 684 26.41 18.86 16.82
N ASP A 685 26.43 18.80 18.16
CA ASP A 685 27.12 17.76 18.94
C ASP A 685 26.32 16.43 19.01
N ASP A 686 25.08 16.45 19.51
CA ASP A 686 24.20 15.27 19.54
C ASP A 686 22.76 15.61 19.06
N PRO A 687 22.53 15.66 17.73
CA PRO A 687 21.20 15.93 17.19
C PRO A 687 20.15 14.88 17.59
N VAL A 688 20.54 13.65 17.95
CA VAL A 688 19.59 12.58 18.27
C VAL A 688 19.22 12.61 19.75
N GLY A 689 20.19 12.80 20.65
CA GLY A 689 19.96 13.03 22.07
C GLY A 689 19.20 14.32 22.32
N ARG A 690 19.55 15.41 21.61
CA ARG A 690 18.84 16.69 21.72
C ARG A 690 17.38 16.60 21.28
N ASP A 691 17.10 15.92 20.16
CA ASP A 691 15.72 15.69 19.71
C ASP A 691 14.92 14.84 20.71
N ARG A 692 15.55 13.83 21.35
CA ARG A 692 14.93 13.06 22.44
C ARG A 692 14.66 13.90 23.69
N MET A 693 15.55 14.83 24.05
CA MET A 693 15.35 15.73 25.19
C MET A 693 14.16 16.65 24.98
N VAL A 694 14.00 17.20 23.77
CA VAL A 694 12.83 18.01 23.42
C VAL A 694 11.56 17.15 23.40
N ALA A 695 11.60 15.96 22.78
CA ALA A 695 10.46 15.05 22.75
C ALA A 695 10.01 14.59 24.16
N ALA A 696 10.92 14.53 25.14
CA ALA A 696 10.61 14.14 26.52
C ALA A 696 9.64 15.11 27.24
N ILE A 697 9.55 16.38 26.80
CA ILE A 697 8.55 17.36 27.28
C ILE A 697 7.13 16.83 27.02
N PHE A 698 6.96 16.10 25.92
CA PHE A 698 5.70 15.61 25.38
C PHE A 698 5.50 14.09 25.62
N GLY A 699 6.20 13.53 26.61
CA GLY A 699 6.13 12.09 26.91
C GLY A 699 6.91 11.19 25.93
N GLY A 700 7.81 11.76 25.12
CA GLY A 700 8.68 11.03 24.19
C GLY A 700 8.21 11.03 22.73
N SER A 701 7.10 11.69 22.40
CA SER A 701 6.58 11.80 21.03
C SER A 701 6.07 13.21 20.74
N TYR A 702 6.37 13.73 19.55
CA TYR A 702 5.78 14.98 19.05
C TYR A 702 4.32 14.82 18.58
N VAL A 703 3.85 13.58 18.41
CA VAL A 703 2.56 13.28 17.80
C VAL A 703 1.52 12.89 18.84
N VAL A 704 0.39 13.60 18.83
CA VAL A 704 -0.82 13.21 19.55
C VAL A 704 -1.69 12.33 18.63
N HIS A 705 -1.75 11.04 18.97
CA HIS A 705 -2.47 10.03 18.18
C HIS A 705 -4.00 10.10 18.34
N THR A 706 -4.46 10.42 19.56
CA THR A 706 -5.86 10.55 19.93
C THR A 706 -6.03 11.74 20.88
N VAL A 707 -7.14 12.47 20.78
CA VAL A 707 -7.41 13.57 21.71
C VAL A 707 -7.60 12.97 23.12
N PRO A 708 -6.87 13.44 24.14
CA PRO A 708 -6.97 12.91 25.49
C PRO A 708 -8.31 13.33 26.15
N GLN A 709 -8.66 12.70 27.26
CA GLN A 709 -9.85 13.06 28.06
C GLN A 709 -9.54 14.12 29.14
N TYR A 710 -8.26 14.41 29.34
CA TYR A 710 -7.67 15.21 30.41
C TYR A 710 -6.51 16.03 29.83
N ASN A 711 -6.09 17.11 30.48
CA ASN A 711 -4.94 17.88 30.04
C ASN A 711 -3.65 17.03 30.12
N ILE A 712 -2.71 17.28 29.21
CA ILE A 712 -1.46 16.51 29.06
C ILE A 712 -0.22 17.42 29.07
N GLY A 713 0.97 16.80 29.07
CA GLY A 713 2.25 17.50 28.99
C GLY A 713 2.45 18.50 30.13
N ILE A 714 2.91 19.71 29.78
CA ILE A 714 3.14 20.80 30.73
C ILE A 714 1.86 21.39 31.35
N LEU A 715 0.68 21.03 30.84
CA LEU A 715 -0.62 21.40 31.41
C LEU A 715 -1.28 20.23 32.18
N ALA A 716 -0.59 19.09 32.34
CA ALA A 716 -1.25 17.86 32.78
C ALA A 716 -2.05 17.99 34.08
N ASP A 717 -3.24 17.39 34.11
CA ASP A 717 -4.08 17.34 35.32
C ASP A 717 -3.44 16.45 36.40
N ASP A 718 -2.66 15.45 36.00
CA ASP A 718 -1.77 14.71 36.89
C ASP A 718 -0.50 15.52 37.20
N ILE A 719 -0.31 15.83 38.49
CA ILE A 719 0.77 16.68 38.97
C ILE A 719 2.16 16.05 38.82
N HIS A 720 2.29 14.72 38.88
CA HIS A 720 3.57 14.04 38.65
C HIS A 720 3.96 14.14 37.18
N MET A 721 3.00 13.95 36.27
CA MET A 721 3.22 14.15 34.83
C MET A 721 3.58 15.60 34.51
N ARG A 722 2.87 16.57 35.08
CA ARG A 722 3.13 18.00 34.88
C ARG A 722 4.52 18.43 35.37
N VAL A 723 4.90 18.02 36.58
CA VAL A 723 6.23 18.29 37.15
C VAL A 723 7.34 17.70 36.28
N ARG A 724 7.17 16.48 35.75
CA ARG A 724 8.13 15.85 34.83
C ARG A 724 8.25 16.58 33.50
N ALA A 725 7.13 16.97 32.90
CA ALA A 725 7.11 17.72 31.64
C ALA A 725 7.78 19.10 31.80
N LEU A 726 7.53 19.79 32.92
CA LEU A 726 8.18 21.07 33.24
C LEU A 726 9.68 20.91 33.55
N GLU A 727 10.13 19.83 34.19
CA GLU A 727 11.57 19.55 34.36
C GLU A 727 12.27 19.25 33.02
N ALA A 728 11.60 18.51 32.12
CA ALA A 728 12.10 18.29 30.76
C ALA A 728 12.22 19.61 29.99
N LEU A 729 11.19 20.48 30.08
CA LEU A 729 11.20 21.81 29.48
C LEU A 729 12.37 22.65 30.02
N ARG A 730 12.56 22.66 31.34
CA ARG A 730 13.67 23.35 31.99
C ARG A 730 15.03 22.88 31.48
N LYS A 731 15.24 21.56 31.40
CA LYS A 731 16.49 20.96 30.89
C LYS A 731 16.82 21.39 29.46
N VAL A 732 15.82 21.51 28.61
CA VAL A 732 15.96 22.02 27.23
C VAL A 732 16.32 23.52 27.26
N MET A 733 15.52 24.32 27.97
CA MET A 733 15.73 25.77 28.14
C MET A 733 17.09 26.15 28.75
N LYS A 734 17.75 25.26 29.50
CA LYS A 734 19.09 25.50 30.05
C LYS A 734 20.12 25.88 28.97
N ALA A 735 20.00 25.38 27.74
CA ALA A 735 20.97 25.69 26.69
C ALA A 735 20.75 27.07 26.06
N TRP A 736 19.62 27.73 26.32
CA TRP A 736 19.26 28.99 25.66
C TRP A 736 19.98 30.18 26.32
N ALA A 737 20.35 31.17 25.51
CA ALA A 737 20.93 32.42 25.97
C ALA A 737 19.97 33.19 26.90
N ASN A 738 20.52 33.97 27.84
CA ASN A 738 19.77 34.83 28.77
C ASN A 738 18.72 34.11 29.64
N ARG A 739 18.89 32.79 29.87
CA ARG A 739 18.05 31.97 30.75
C ARG A 739 17.88 32.58 32.16
N PRO A 740 16.65 32.64 32.72
CA PRO A 740 16.40 33.20 34.05
C PRO A 740 16.90 32.28 35.18
N TYR A 741 16.96 32.83 36.40
CA TYR A 741 17.40 32.11 37.61
C TYR A 741 16.63 30.79 37.82
N GLU A 742 15.31 30.83 37.61
CA GLU A 742 14.41 29.68 37.69
C GLU A 742 14.84 28.53 36.76
N VAL A 743 15.22 28.84 35.51
CA VAL A 743 15.68 27.82 34.55
C VAL A 743 17.02 27.22 34.96
N GLU A 744 17.97 28.06 35.39
CA GLU A 744 19.32 27.60 35.70
C GLU A 744 19.38 26.76 36.99
N HIS A 745 18.72 27.22 38.06
CA HIS A 745 18.96 26.74 39.43
C HIS A 745 17.82 25.91 40.04
N LEU A 746 16.56 26.04 39.59
CA LEU A 746 15.42 25.38 40.24
C LEU A 746 15.05 24.05 39.59
N CYS A 747 15.72 22.97 40.01
CA CYS A 747 15.43 21.61 39.58
C CYS A 747 14.10 21.08 40.18
N LEU A 748 13.18 20.68 39.30
CA LEU A 748 11.87 20.13 39.66
C LEU A 748 11.99 18.60 39.84
N LYS A 749 12.22 18.16 41.08
CA LYS A 749 12.32 16.73 41.45
C LYS A 749 10.93 16.08 41.56
N ASP A 750 10.82 14.76 41.33
CA ASP A 750 9.57 14.01 41.52
C ASP A 750 8.90 14.26 42.89
N THR A 751 9.71 14.39 43.96
CA THR A 751 9.24 14.68 45.32
C THR A 751 8.48 16.00 45.47
N LEU A 752 8.62 16.93 44.52
CA LEU A 752 7.83 18.16 44.50
C LEU A 752 6.35 17.86 44.27
N ALA A 753 6.04 16.89 43.40
CA ALA A 753 4.66 16.48 43.15
C ALA A 753 3.99 15.97 44.44
N ASP A 754 4.69 15.13 45.21
CA ASP A 754 4.22 14.65 46.53
C ASP A 754 3.92 15.82 47.49
N THR A 755 4.80 16.82 47.56
CA THR A 755 4.56 18.00 48.41
C THR A 755 3.35 18.83 47.96
N ILE A 756 3.08 18.90 46.66
CA ILE A 756 1.92 19.61 46.10
C ILE A 756 0.63 18.85 46.38
N VAL A 757 0.64 17.51 46.28
CA VAL A 757 -0.50 16.67 46.73
C VAL A 757 -0.76 16.85 48.23
N ALA A 758 0.29 17.05 49.04
CA ALA A 758 0.18 17.40 50.46
C ALA A 758 -0.21 18.87 50.74
N GLY A 759 -0.56 19.66 49.71
CA GLY A 759 -1.01 21.04 49.84
C GLY A 759 0.08 22.10 50.02
N GLN A 760 1.35 21.76 49.76
CA GLN A 760 2.51 22.63 49.92
C GLN A 760 3.23 22.87 48.59
N GLY A 761 3.87 24.03 48.40
CA GLY A 761 4.70 24.28 47.21
C GLY A 761 3.95 24.62 45.91
N GLY A 762 2.61 24.69 45.90
CA GLY A 762 1.85 25.09 44.70
C GLY A 762 2.28 26.45 44.12
N GLN A 763 2.49 27.46 44.98
CA GLN A 763 3.01 28.79 44.59
C GLN A 763 4.42 28.73 43.97
N PHE A 764 5.25 27.76 44.37
CA PHE A 764 6.58 27.57 43.80
C PHE A 764 6.51 27.01 42.38
N LEU A 765 5.60 26.05 42.14
CA LEU A 765 5.34 25.55 40.79
C LEU A 765 4.78 26.64 39.89
N GLU A 766 3.78 27.39 40.37
CA GLU A 766 3.16 28.51 39.63
C GLU A 766 4.19 29.57 39.24
N ARG A 767 5.03 30.03 40.17
CA ARG A 767 6.14 30.97 39.88
C ARG A 767 7.09 30.40 38.82
N THR A 768 7.43 29.12 38.92
CA THR A 768 8.35 28.47 37.99
C THR A 768 7.75 28.37 36.58
N GLU A 769 6.47 28.04 36.48
CA GLU A 769 5.74 27.99 35.20
C GLU A 769 5.59 29.38 34.56
N ILE A 770 5.31 30.43 35.35
CA ILE A 770 5.30 31.82 34.88
C ILE A 770 6.66 32.20 34.28
N ALA A 771 7.76 31.83 34.94
CA ALA A 771 9.11 32.10 34.44
C ALA A 771 9.39 31.34 33.12
N PHE A 772 9.02 30.07 33.02
CA PHE A 772 9.23 29.26 31.81
C PHE A 772 8.37 29.75 30.64
N ALA A 773 7.09 30.05 30.86
CA ALA A 773 6.19 30.57 29.84
C ALA A 773 6.65 31.94 29.33
N THR A 774 7.05 32.84 30.23
CA THR A 774 7.58 34.17 29.86
C THR A 774 8.88 34.05 29.05
N PHE A 775 9.80 33.18 29.48
CA PHE A 775 11.06 32.95 28.78
C PHE A 775 10.85 32.30 27.40
N TYR A 776 9.94 31.32 27.28
CA TYR A 776 9.54 30.75 26.00
C TYR A 776 9.00 31.81 25.04
N CYS A 777 7.95 32.54 25.44
CA CYS A 777 7.26 33.50 24.58
C CYS A 777 8.20 34.62 24.09
N GLN A 778 9.07 35.13 24.96
CA GLN A 778 10.07 36.12 24.57
C GLN A 778 11.12 35.53 23.64
N THR A 779 11.73 34.39 23.98
CA THR A 779 12.80 33.78 23.17
C THR A 779 12.27 33.38 21.79
N PHE A 780 11.03 32.88 21.69
CA PHE A 780 10.39 32.59 20.41
C PHE A 780 10.24 33.84 19.54
N TYR A 781 9.78 34.95 20.11
CA TYR A 781 9.64 36.20 19.35
C TYR A 781 11.00 36.72 18.85
N ASN A 782 12.04 36.67 19.69
CA ASN A 782 13.39 37.13 19.34
C ASN A 782 13.91 36.43 18.07
N TRP A 783 13.61 35.13 17.92
CA TRP A 783 13.99 34.32 16.75
C TRP A 783 13.01 34.46 15.56
N PHE A 784 11.70 34.34 15.77
CA PHE A 784 10.72 34.18 14.65
C PHE A 784 9.93 35.44 14.28
N VAL A 785 10.05 36.53 15.06
CA VAL A 785 9.38 37.83 14.84
C VAL A 785 7.86 37.70 14.61
N ARG A 786 7.25 36.76 15.35
CA ARG A 786 5.81 36.49 15.44
C ARG A 786 5.49 35.87 16.81
N PRO A 787 4.24 35.92 17.29
CA PRO A 787 3.83 35.13 18.43
C PRO A 787 4.02 33.62 18.18
N PRO A 788 4.44 32.83 19.19
CA PRO A 788 4.27 31.39 19.18
C PRO A 788 2.80 31.01 19.32
N ILE A 789 2.46 29.79 18.91
CA ILE A 789 1.26 29.11 19.37
C ILE A 789 1.52 28.55 20.77
N ILE A 790 0.63 28.86 21.70
CA ILE A 790 0.76 28.49 23.12
C ILE A 790 -0.14 27.28 23.48
N PRO A 791 0.18 26.55 24.58
CA PRO A 791 -0.63 25.44 25.07
C PRO A 791 -2.09 25.82 25.35
N HIS A 792 -3.01 24.90 25.03
CA HIS A 792 -4.45 25.07 25.16
C HIS A 792 -5.08 23.92 25.97
N LEU A 793 -6.14 24.24 26.74
CA LEU A 793 -6.88 23.25 27.52
C LEU A 793 -7.68 22.29 26.63
N VAL A 794 -7.73 21.02 27.02
CA VAL A 794 -8.39 19.95 26.26
C VAL A 794 -9.92 20.13 26.26
N PRO A 795 -10.60 20.05 25.10
CA PRO A 795 -12.06 20.10 25.03
C PRO A 795 -12.72 18.90 25.73
N ILE A 796 -13.30 19.12 26.90
CA ILE A 796 -13.97 18.06 27.67
C ILE A 796 -15.22 17.57 26.93
N ARG A 797 -15.28 16.26 26.65
CA ARG A 797 -16.48 15.60 26.13
C ARG A 797 -17.59 15.59 27.18
N PRO A 798 -18.83 15.99 26.83
CA PRO A 798 -19.99 15.70 27.68
C PRO A 798 -20.07 14.19 27.91
N ARG A 799 -20.13 13.74 29.17
CA ARG A 799 -20.35 12.33 29.48
C ARG A 799 -21.65 11.89 28.81
N SER A 800 -21.57 10.89 27.92
CA SER A 800 -22.76 10.21 27.41
C SER A 800 -23.59 9.73 28.60
N PRO A 801 -24.89 10.05 28.68
CA PRO A 801 -25.71 9.59 29.79
C PRO A 801 -25.68 8.07 29.82
N THR A 802 -25.24 7.49 30.94
CA THR A 802 -25.25 6.05 31.15
C THR A 802 -26.64 5.52 30.83
N PRO A 803 -26.80 4.56 29.90
CA PRO A 803 -28.10 3.97 29.65
C PRO A 803 -28.63 3.39 30.97
N PRO A 804 -29.92 3.59 31.29
CA PRO A 804 -30.47 3.04 32.53
C PRO A 804 -30.25 1.54 32.53
N ARG A 805 -29.71 1.00 33.63
CA ARG A 805 -29.53 -0.44 33.81
C ARG A 805 -30.86 -1.12 33.54
N SER A 806 -30.93 -1.91 32.48
CA SER A 806 -32.05 -2.81 32.22
C SER A 806 -32.20 -3.75 33.43
N PRO A 807 -33.40 -3.84 34.04
CA PRO A 807 -33.61 -4.81 35.11
C PRO A 807 -33.39 -6.23 34.55
N THR A 808 -32.60 -7.02 35.27
CA THR A 808 -32.32 -8.42 34.95
C THR A 808 -33.58 -9.27 35.05
N PRO A 809 -33.90 -10.06 34.01
CA PRO A 809 -34.46 -11.41 34.17
C PRO A 809 -33.35 -12.38 34.63
#